data_AF-A0A800G5E6-F1
#
_entry.id   AF-A0A800G5E6-F1
#
_cell.length_a   1.000
_cell.length_b   1.000
_cell.length_c   1.000
_cell.angle_alpha   90.00
_cell.angle_beta   90.00
_cell.angle_gamma   90.00
#
_symmetry.space_group_name_H-M   'P 1'
#
loop_
_entity.id
_entity.type
_entity.pdbx_description
1 polymer ?
#
loop_
_entity_poly.entity_id
_entity_poly.type
_entity_poly.pdbx_seq_one_letter_code
_entity_poly.pdbx_strand_id
1 'polypeptide(L)'
;MYAHLIAALLVPAPQDVSPGLWQSQGTDLTSVLGYEDYHLHLEFKVEDGDVSSGVLLDGRWEVVLDSADERPGAIAEFAPPLLEIDAAREGWQSLDVSYWKDEDQQERVTVWLGDRLVQDRLLLDDRPESVRNAEHIPNAEEGIPRFMASAEQSAACDWGDDFTILSTFRTTDRGTIVSKCPTEGIWVADAKALFVRDGLLVYDIGWVGAVVGDVKVDDGEWHTAIVTSEGGGVNMWVDGDHVGDNDDFQAPDADEFRVKIGAANTNFAFRYEGDIARVLFHDFAVSEEEIAGLFGGKLTERGPIFNWEAPHSEQPTEGEGKRVRLGSGEGRIQFRNIKIEALGETDHAGLIATLDEGSAARGREIYEGLCAACHGRDGRKTINPNARPFAVGTLENGRDPYSMWRTLTDGYKDMPVQDWLRPDQRYDVVHYLREEFLKDKNPSQHFEVDEAWLNTLPRGITRRPPETRGAARDYGPALASQLGGDVGAALTVRLDPDTTISYDIQMAESSGTWTGGFLDLENTQHHKQRGEGRATPAGEMIPGLGGWAWGHGERLDFDRSRRWPRGPLPQEWLKHRGHYLSGDDIVLSYEIDGRGVLEHPSVDRSAGFPVITHRLVIEPGETPLVLALAERPDESPLVIMEFEPEEAPPLWADPPGTLDWSIAVTGWDDTRDEPSPFAACAAIGGGTLETDEAGRILLRIPPSDEPMEYWLLRVGGRKKGILEGLQLLVTNLIERPLPPSPAEMVHGGALRWAGTLTTNGTLGNQTPYALDTIEVPFENPWNAWMRTSAIDFFDDGRAAVSTLGGDVWIVSGLDDSLEEVNWKRYAAGLFEPLGLAVIDGKVMVTCRDRITRLHDLNADGEADFYESFYADTDVSTTFHAFNFDLQEGPKGDLFFVKSGQYTDSDVGGAVMRVTREGAAFVYCTGFRTPNGMGMSPDGRPLVGDNQGNWIPASKVSLTKRRGFYGVFPAVNNGGPGRQTRTDFDQPAIWMPQSLDSSCGGQLWVEDERFGPLSGRYLHTSFGKGWMYGLTIEDEGVPQGAVWRLPFQFDAGIQRLRLAPHDGAVYTVGLSGWQGPGGGKDGCLERVRWTGTDKPILKGARVVHDGVEFEFSGPVDPTLASNPARFTAKRWNYQWASNYGSAHYSLIEPGMKGEDPVKVETAQVVGYTVHVRLEDVRVVNQLVVTYDLGQELKGEVFFTVNRVPSQTLPR
;
A
#
# COMPACT_ATOMS: atom_id res chain seq x y z
N MET A 1 -82.42 2.01 -0.33
CA MET A 1 -81.21 2.20 0.48
C MET A 1 -80.35 0.96 0.27
N TYR A 2 -79.70 0.72 -0.87
CA TYR A 2 -78.80 1.58 -1.64
C TYR A 2 -77.80 2.33 -0.78
N ALA A 3 -76.54 1.96 -1.03
CA ALA A 3 -75.31 2.75 -0.90
C ALA A 3 -75.08 3.41 0.46
N HIS A 4 -74.26 2.79 1.33
CA HIS A 4 -73.30 3.49 2.21
C HIS A 4 -72.45 2.58 3.12
N LEU A 5 -72.44 1.25 2.99
CA LEU A 5 -71.70 0.39 3.94
C LEU A 5 -70.85 -0.73 3.32
N ILE A 6 -70.33 -0.54 2.09
CA ILE A 6 -69.31 -1.41 1.49
C ILE A 6 -68.17 -0.53 0.92
N ALA A 7 -67.55 0.29 1.77
CA ALA A 7 -66.44 1.16 1.36
C ALA A 7 -65.42 1.49 2.47
N ALA A 8 -65.31 0.71 3.56
CA ALA A 8 -64.50 1.13 4.71
C ALA A 8 -63.58 0.06 5.36
N LEU A 9 -63.27 -1.07 4.70
CA LEU A 9 -62.29 -2.04 5.27
C LEU A 9 -61.33 -2.69 4.25
N LEU A 10 -61.13 -2.05 3.09
CA LEU A 10 -59.98 -2.33 2.23
C LEU A 10 -59.16 -1.05 2.16
N VAL A 11 -58.16 -0.94 3.04
CA VAL A 11 -57.06 0.01 2.83
C VAL A 11 -56.38 -0.44 1.52
N PRO A 12 -56.29 0.40 0.48
CA PRO A 12 -55.61 0.01 -0.73
C PRO A 12 -54.13 -0.16 -0.41
N ALA A 13 -53.55 -1.30 -0.79
CA ALA A 13 -52.10 -1.45 -0.82
C ALA A 13 -51.49 -0.29 -1.65
N PRO A 14 -50.32 0.25 -1.25
CA PRO A 14 -49.70 1.37 -1.95
C PRO A 14 -49.50 1.03 -3.43
N GLN A 15 -49.90 1.93 -4.32
CA GLN A 15 -50.19 1.60 -5.73
C GLN A 15 -48.96 1.31 -6.60
N ASP A 16 -47.73 1.50 -6.12
CA ASP A 16 -46.50 1.17 -6.87
C ASP A 16 -45.35 0.81 -5.90
N VAL A 17 -45.46 -0.35 -5.24
CA VAL A 17 -44.36 -0.98 -4.49
C VAL A 17 -43.68 -1.98 -5.41
N SER A 18 -42.34 -1.98 -5.53
CA SER A 18 -41.62 -3.01 -6.27
C SER A 18 -42.02 -4.41 -5.76
N PRO A 19 -42.68 -5.25 -6.59
CA PRO A 19 -43.26 -6.51 -6.11
C PRO A 19 -42.16 -7.44 -5.56
N GLY A 20 -42.25 -7.80 -4.27
CA GLY A 20 -41.39 -8.81 -3.64
C GLY A 20 -40.34 -8.31 -2.63
N LEU A 21 -40.18 -7.00 -2.44
CA LEU A 21 -39.17 -6.44 -1.51
C LEU A 21 -39.73 -5.94 -0.17
N TRP A 22 -41.06 -5.87 0.01
CA TRP A 22 -41.71 -5.36 1.22
C TRP A 22 -42.86 -6.28 1.69
N GLN A 23 -43.06 -6.37 3.00
CA GLN A 23 -44.17 -7.05 3.68
C GLN A 23 -44.97 -6.03 4.50
N SER A 24 -46.30 -6.12 4.46
CA SER A 24 -47.19 -5.29 5.27
C SER A 24 -47.41 -5.91 6.65
N GLN A 25 -47.23 -5.12 7.71
CA GLN A 25 -47.67 -5.45 9.07
C GLN A 25 -48.65 -4.37 9.54
N GLY A 26 -49.96 -4.66 9.45
CA GLY A 26 -50.97 -3.62 9.63
C GLY A 26 -50.93 -2.60 8.48
N THR A 27 -50.84 -1.30 8.80
CA THR A 27 -50.66 -0.22 7.82
C THR A 27 -49.18 0.12 7.55
N ASP A 28 -48.25 -0.47 8.29
CA ASP A 28 -46.80 -0.27 8.14
C ASP A 28 -46.18 -1.21 7.11
N LEU A 29 -45.02 -0.83 6.58
CA LEU A 29 -44.25 -1.61 5.61
C LEU A 29 -42.88 -1.98 6.18
N THR A 30 -42.44 -3.23 5.99
CA THR A 30 -41.12 -3.70 6.40
C THR A 30 -40.41 -4.38 5.22
N SER A 31 -39.12 -4.15 5.04
CA SER A 31 -38.36 -4.80 3.96
C SER A 31 -38.29 -6.31 4.17
N VAL A 32 -38.36 -7.07 3.08
CA VAL A 32 -38.24 -8.55 3.08
C VAL A 32 -36.79 -8.97 3.29
N LEU A 33 -35.87 -8.25 2.64
CA LEU A 33 -34.43 -8.45 2.72
C LEU A 33 -33.82 -7.58 3.83
N GLY A 34 -32.75 -8.10 4.39
CA GLY A 34 -31.83 -7.38 5.25
C GLY A 34 -30.78 -6.63 4.44
N TYR A 35 -30.39 -5.44 4.90
CA TYR A 35 -29.33 -4.64 4.30
C TYR A 35 -28.27 -4.28 5.35
N GLU A 36 -27.00 -4.28 4.95
CA GLU A 36 -25.89 -3.77 5.76
C GLU A 36 -25.68 -2.27 5.49
N ASP A 37 -25.39 -1.89 4.24
CA ASP A 37 -25.43 -0.51 3.77
C ASP A 37 -26.55 -0.35 2.73
N TYR A 38 -27.37 0.69 2.84
CA TYR A 38 -28.48 0.87 1.90
C TYR A 38 -28.83 2.33 1.61
N HIS A 39 -29.47 2.48 0.47
CA HIS A 39 -30.20 3.68 0.09
C HIS A 39 -31.70 3.39 0.06
N LEU A 40 -32.48 4.23 0.73
CA LEU A 40 -33.95 4.21 0.71
C LEU A 40 -34.45 5.49 0.08
N HIS A 41 -35.22 5.34 -1.00
CA HIS A 41 -36.03 6.41 -1.58
C HIS A 41 -37.50 6.12 -1.35
N LEU A 42 -38.27 7.13 -0.95
CA LEU A 42 -39.73 7.05 -0.87
C LEU A 42 -40.37 8.39 -1.14
N GLU A 43 -41.61 8.37 -1.62
CA GLU A 43 -42.49 9.52 -1.57
C GLU A 43 -43.53 9.31 -0.47
N PHE A 44 -43.76 10.35 0.33
CA PHE A 44 -44.74 10.32 1.40
C PHE A 44 -45.67 11.52 1.36
N LYS A 45 -46.87 11.35 1.94
CA LYS A 45 -47.85 12.41 2.15
C LYS A 45 -48.50 12.23 3.52
N VAL A 46 -48.56 13.31 4.28
CA VAL A 46 -49.17 13.35 5.62
C VAL A 46 -50.58 13.93 5.52
N GLU A 47 -51.58 13.28 6.12
CA GLU A 47 -52.94 13.82 6.25
C GLU A 47 -53.08 14.73 7.49
N ASP A 48 -54.06 15.65 7.49
CA ASP A 48 -54.26 16.64 8.57
C ASP A 48 -54.49 15.98 9.95
N GLY A 49 -53.67 16.36 10.95
CA GLY A 49 -53.73 15.91 12.35
C GLY A 49 -52.34 15.59 12.91
N ASP A 50 -52.17 15.55 14.24
CA ASP A 50 -50.89 15.21 14.89
C ASP A 50 -50.56 13.72 14.65
N VAL A 51 -49.39 13.43 14.04
CA VAL A 51 -48.93 12.05 13.82
C VAL A 51 -47.40 11.92 13.90
N SER A 52 -46.90 11.21 14.91
CA SER A 52 -45.47 10.92 15.04
C SER A 52 -45.18 9.53 14.46
N SER A 53 -44.51 9.48 13.30
CA SER A 53 -44.04 8.23 12.68
C SER A 53 -42.97 8.53 11.61
N GLY A 54 -42.29 7.50 11.10
CA GLY A 54 -41.10 7.72 10.28
C GLY A 54 -40.47 6.48 9.65
N VAL A 55 -39.22 6.62 9.21
CA VAL A 55 -38.37 5.51 8.77
C VAL A 55 -37.58 4.97 9.96
N LEU A 56 -37.75 3.70 10.29
CA LEU A 56 -37.04 3.01 11.36
C LEU A 56 -35.91 2.14 10.78
N LEU A 57 -34.69 2.36 11.25
CA LEU A 57 -33.49 1.64 10.82
C LEU A 57 -33.04 0.72 11.97
N ASP A 58 -32.87 -0.59 11.74
CA ASP A 58 -32.34 -1.52 12.77
C ASP A 58 -33.09 -1.49 14.12
N GLY A 59 -34.42 -1.29 14.08
CA GLY A 59 -35.23 -1.16 15.29
C GLY A 59 -34.91 0.08 16.15
N ARG A 60 -33.97 0.95 15.73
CA ARG A 60 -33.49 2.10 16.48
C ARG A 60 -33.60 3.38 15.65
N TRP A 61 -34.34 4.34 16.21
CA TRP A 61 -34.47 5.74 15.79
C TRP A 61 -35.13 6.01 14.45
N GLU A 62 -35.98 7.03 14.46
CA GLU A 62 -36.91 7.36 13.39
C GLU A 62 -36.47 8.62 12.65
N VAL A 63 -36.37 8.55 11.32
CA VAL A 63 -36.45 9.75 10.47
C VAL A 63 -37.90 10.22 10.53
N VAL A 64 -38.14 11.29 11.27
CA VAL A 64 -39.48 11.79 11.62
C VAL A 64 -40.14 12.41 10.39
N LEU A 65 -41.35 11.98 10.06
CA LEU A 65 -42.15 12.50 8.94
C LEU A 65 -43.38 13.31 9.43
N ASP A 66 -43.32 13.83 10.65
CA ASP A 66 -44.40 14.44 11.46
C ASP A 66 -44.97 15.77 10.91
N SER A 67 -46.18 16.10 11.40
CA SER A 67 -46.94 17.36 11.27
C SER A 67 -46.98 18.22 12.55
N ALA A 68 -46.67 17.66 13.73
CA ALA A 68 -46.75 18.29 15.05
C ALA A 68 -45.43 18.97 15.47
N ASP A 69 -44.28 18.39 15.16
CA ASP A 69 -42.96 19.04 15.27
C ASP A 69 -42.60 19.76 13.95
N GLU A 70 -42.12 21.01 14.04
CA GLU A 70 -41.83 21.88 12.88
C GLU A 70 -40.61 21.42 12.02
N ARG A 71 -40.27 20.12 11.99
CA ARG A 71 -38.99 19.59 11.46
C ARG A 71 -39.12 18.24 10.73
N PRO A 72 -39.81 18.16 9.57
CA PRO A 72 -39.91 16.94 8.77
C PRO A 72 -38.55 16.51 8.20
N GLY A 73 -38.25 15.21 8.22
CA GLY A 73 -37.01 14.60 7.72
C GLY A 73 -35.84 14.62 8.71
N ALA A 74 -36.04 15.08 9.94
CA ALA A 74 -35.01 15.06 10.99
C ALA A 74 -34.91 13.67 11.65
N ILE A 75 -33.72 13.34 12.15
CA ILE A 75 -33.51 12.14 12.98
C ILE A 75 -33.87 12.50 14.43
N ALA A 76 -34.87 11.83 15.01
CA ALA A 76 -35.39 12.16 16.34
C ALA A 76 -34.29 12.21 17.42
N GLU A 77 -34.33 13.22 18.30
CA GLU A 77 -33.54 13.37 19.54
C GLU A 77 -31.99 13.46 19.44
N PHE A 78 -31.38 13.40 18.25
CA PHE A 78 -29.90 13.50 18.12
C PHE A 78 -29.36 14.87 17.71
N ALA A 79 -29.89 15.47 16.64
CA ALA A 79 -29.40 16.75 16.12
C ALA A 79 -30.51 17.55 15.43
N PRO A 80 -30.54 18.90 15.56
CA PRO A 80 -31.44 19.72 14.77
C PRO A 80 -31.07 19.62 13.27
N PRO A 81 -32.05 19.71 12.34
CA PRO A 81 -31.78 19.65 10.92
C PRO A 81 -30.84 20.80 10.50
N LEU A 82 -30.02 20.55 9.48
CA LEU A 82 -29.06 21.54 8.94
C LEU A 82 -29.75 22.80 8.40
N LEU A 83 -31.03 22.71 8.07
CA LEU A 83 -31.89 23.79 7.59
C LEU A 83 -33.25 23.70 8.29
N GLU A 84 -33.83 24.83 8.68
CA GLU A 84 -35.25 24.89 9.07
C GLU A 84 -36.10 24.73 7.80
N ILE A 85 -36.96 23.71 7.78
CA ILE A 85 -37.80 23.39 6.61
C ILE A 85 -39.27 23.51 7.01
N ASP A 86 -39.95 24.51 6.45
CA ASP A 86 -41.42 24.59 6.50
C ASP A 86 -42.02 23.40 5.74
N ALA A 87 -42.66 22.47 6.45
CA ALA A 87 -43.36 21.35 5.83
C ALA A 87 -44.45 21.86 4.88
N ALA A 88 -44.37 21.52 3.59
CA ALA A 88 -45.48 21.75 2.66
C ALA A 88 -46.63 20.80 3.04
N ARG A 89 -47.58 21.28 3.85
CA ARG A 89 -48.74 20.51 4.35
C ARG A 89 -49.68 19.99 3.24
N GLU A 90 -49.53 20.48 2.01
CA GLU A 90 -50.33 20.06 0.86
C GLU A 90 -49.46 19.51 -0.27
N GLY A 91 -49.28 18.19 -0.36
CA GLY A 91 -48.61 17.55 -1.49
C GLY A 91 -47.93 16.21 -1.17
N TRP A 92 -47.44 15.53 -2.20
CA TRP A 92 -46.48 14.42 -2.04
C TRP A 92 -45.08 15.01 -1.92
N GLN A 93 -44.29 14.51 -0.97
CA GLN A 93 -42.90 14.90 -0.74
C GLN A 93 -41.99 13.69 -0.98
N SER A 94 -40.76 13.93 -1.43
CA SER A 94 -39.77 12.87 -1.65
C SER A 94 -38.75 12.87 -0.50
N LEU A 95 -38.39 11.70 -0.01
CA LEU A 95 -37.41 11.48 1.04
C LEU A 95 -36.37 10.48 0.53
N ASP A 96 -35.10 10.84 0.68
CA ASP A 96 -33.96 9.97 0.42
C ASP A 96 -33.16 9.79 1.71
N VAL A 97 -32.87 8.55 2.08
CA VAL A 97 -32.12 8.18 3.28
C VAL A 97 -30.98 7.26 2.86
N SER A 98 -29.75 7.63 3.17
CA SER A 98 -28.58 6.76 3.00
C SER A 98 -28.04 6.37 4.37
N TYR A 99 -27.92 5.07 4.62
CA TYR A 99 -27.34 4.49 5.82
C TYR A 99 -26.12 3.65 5.43
N TRP A 100 -25.00 3.86 6.12
CA TRP A 100 -23.78 3.09 5.91
C TRP A 100 -22.89 3.03 7.16
N LYS A 101 -21.97 2.08 7.21
CA LYS A 101 -20.87 2.06 8.19
C LYS A 101 -19.61 2.73 7.63
N ASP A 102 -18.97 3.59 8.41
CA ASP A 102 -17.67 4.19 8.03
C ASP A 102 -16.47 3.25 8.28
N GLU A 103 -15.25 3.73 8.01
CA GLU A 103 -14.01 2.94 8.12
C GLU A 103 -13.77 2.43 9.55
N ASP A 104 -14.29 3.13 10.56
CA ASP A 104 -14.24 2.76 11.97
C ASP A 104 -15.45 1.89 12.39
N GLN A 105 -16.21 1.37 11.43
CA GLN A 105 -17.45 0.61 11.61
C GLN A 105 -18.58 1.39 12.32
N GLN A 106 -18.52 2.73 12.31
CA GLN A 106 -19.54 3.57 12.93
C GLN A 106 -20.72 3.82 11.99
N GLU A 107 -21.93 3.74 12.53
CA GLU A 107 -23.17 3.90 11.75
C GLU A 107 -23.43 5.38 11.42
N ARG A 108 -23.55 5.68 10.12
CA ARG A 108 -23.74 7.03 9.58
C ARG A 108 -25.04 7.12 8.79
N VAL A 109 -25.73 8.25 8.93
CA VAL A 109 -26.93 8.55 8.13
C VAL A 109 -26.87 9.94 7.50
N THR A 110 -27.30 10.01 6.24
CA THR A 110 -27.60 11.26 5.53
C THR A 110 -29.04 11.22 5.04
N VAL A 111 -29.78 12.32 5.23
CA VAL A 111 -31.21 12.45 4.89
C VAL A 111 -31.43 13.67 3.99
N TRP A 112 -32.16 13.48 2.89
CA TRP A 112 -32.64 14.54 2.02
C TRP A 112 -34.17 14.54 1.94
N LEU A 113 -34.75 15.73 1.88
CA LEU A 113 -36.17 15.96 1.67
C LEU A 113 -36.34 16.81 0.40
N GLY A 114 -36.81 16.18 -0.68
CA GLY A 114 -36.65 16.71 -2.04
C GLY A 114 -35.17 16.94 -2.35
N ASP A 115 -34.83 18.10 -2.93
CA ASP A 115 -33.43 18.45 -3.24
C ASP A 115 -32.67 19.07 -2.04
N ARG A 116 -33.26 19.06 -0.84
CA ARG A 116 -32.68 19.73 0.35
C ARG A 116 -32.06 18.70 1.30
N LEU A 117 -30.79 18.90 1.60
CA LEU A 117 -30.05 18.14 2.60
C LEU A 117 -30.54 18.53 4.01
N VAL A 118 -31.14 17.57 4.72
CA VAL A 118 -31.72 17.76 6.06
C VAL A 118 -30.72 17.35 7.14
N GLN A 119 -30.00 16.25 6.91
CA GLN A 119 -28.99 15.72 7.81
C GLN A 119 -27.81 15.18 7.00
N ASP A 120 -26.57 15.44 7.42
CA ASP A 120 -25.36 14.97 6.74
C ASP A 120 -24.43 14.18 7.66
N ARG A 121 -24.14 12.92 7.28
CA ARG A 121 -23.20 12.00 7.94
C ARG A 121 -23.35 11.94 9.47
N LEU A 122 -24.58 12.03 9.97
CA LEU A 122 -24.82 12.00 11.41
C LEU A 122 -24.36 10.65 11.96
N LEU A 123 -23.52 10.70 13.00
CA LEU A 123 -23.18 9.53 13.79
C LEU A 123 -24.42 9.15 14.61
N LEU A 124 -24.90 7.92 14.45
CA LEU A 124 -26.11 7.46 15.16
C LEU A 124 -25.88 7.13 16.65
N ASP A 125 -24.66 7.27 17.18
CA ASP A 125 -24.28 6.86 18.55
C ASP A 125 -24.07 8.03 19.55
N ASP A 126 -24.42 9.28 19.19
CA ASP A 126 -24.34 10.44 20.10
C ASP A 126 -25.54 10.54 21.06
N ARG A 127 -25.86 9.46 21.82
CA ARG A 127 -26.73 9.61 23.00
C ARG A 127 -25.90 10.16 24.17
N PRO A 128 -26.34 11.21 24.88
CA PRO A 128 -25.81 11.49 26.19
C PRO A 128 -26.22 10.34 27.12
N GLU A 129 -25.24 9.65 27.73
CA GLU A 129 -25.37 8.70 28.86
C GLU A 129 -25.51 7.18 28.59
N SER A 130 -25.26 6.66 27.39
CA SER A 130 -24.92 5.22 27.25
C SER A 130 -23.41 5.00 27.34
N VAL A 131 -22.94 4.40 28.44
CA VAL A 131 -21.52 4.02 28.56
C VAL A 131 -21.24 2.79 27.70
N ARG A 132 -20.66 3.00 26.53
CA ARG A 132 -19.85 2.00 25.84
C ARG A 132 -18.37 2.29 26.12
N ASN A 133 -17.55 1.23 26.14
CA ASN A 133 -16.10 1.24 26.37
C ASN A 133 -15.65 1.37 27.83
N ALA A 134 -15.99 0.40 28.67
CA ALA A 134 -15.21 0.18 29.89
C ALA A 134 -13.90 -0.55 29.53
N GLU A 135 -12.76 0.02 29.96
CA GLU A 135 -11.43 -0.53 29.74
C GLU A 135 -11.35 -2.01 30.15
N HIS A 136 -10.70 -2.81 29.29
CA HIS A 136 -10.44 -4.22 29.49
C HIS A 136 -9.58 -4.47 30.74
N ILE A 137 -10.09 -5.25 31.69
CA ILE A 137 -9.27 -5.91 32.71
C ILE A 137 -9.19 -7.40 32.33
N PRO A 138 -8.07 -7.88 31.74
CA PRO A 138 -7.89 -9.30 31.49
C PRO A 138 -7.74 -10.07 32.80
N ASN A 139 -8.51 -11.16 32.92
CA ASN A 139 -8.38 -12.25 33.88
C ASN A 139 -8.13 -11.86 35.33
N ALA A 140 -9.22 -11.58 36.03
CA ALA A 140 -9.17 -11.27 37.44
C ALA A 140 -9.52 -12.48 38.34
N GLU A 141 -8.91 -12.49 39.53
CA GLU A 141 -9.08 -13.49 40.58
C GLU A 141 -10.53 -13.54 41.10
N GLU A 142 -10.88 -14.57 41.87
CA GLU A 142 -12.21 -14.71 42.48
C GLU A 142 -12.59 -13.44 43.27
N GLY A 143 -13.73 -12.82 42.91
CA GLY A 143 -14.21 -11.57 43.54
C GLY A 143 -13.93 -10.28 42.76
N ILE A 144 -13.24 -10.34 41.62
CA ILE A 144 -12.99 -9.18 40.76
C ILE A 144 -13.87 -9.26 39.50
N PRO A 145 -14.74 -8.26 39.24
CA PRO A 145 -15.68 -8.31 38.12
C PRO A 145 -15.05 -7.85 36.80
N ARG A 146 -15.66 -8.27 35.66
CA ARG A 146 -15.34 -7.77 34.31
C ARG A 146 -15.64 -6.28 34.16
N PHE A 147 -16.66 -5.83 34.88
CA PHE A 147 -17.05 -4.43 34.94
C PHE A 147 -17.62 -4.12 36.32
N MET A 148 -17.32 -2.93 36.83
CA MET A 148 -17.93 -2.40 38.05
C MET A 148 -18.46 -0.99 37.74
N ALA A 149 -19.77 -0.80 37.94
CA ALA A 149 -20.42 0.48 37.70
C ALA A 149 -19.96 1.54 38.70
N SER A 150 -20.04 2.81 38.29
CA SER A 150 -19.82 3.94 39.20
C SER A 150 -20.86 3.97 40.32
N ALA A 151 -20.61 4.77 41.36
CA ALA A 151 -21.58 4.94 42.46
C ALA A 151 -22.92 5.51 41.97
N GLU A 152 -22.88 6.45 41.02
CA GLU A 152 -24.06 7.09 40.43
C GLU A 152 -24.86 6.11 39.58
N GLN A 153 -24.19 5.37 38.70
CA GLN A 153 -24.82 4.31 37.89
C GLN A 153 -25.43 3.21 38.76
N SER A 154 -24.74 2.83 39.83
CA SER A 154 -25.25 1.82 40.76
C SER A 154 -26.43 2.32 41.58
N ALA A 155 -26.47 3.62 41.92
CA ALA A 155 -27.61 4.22 42.60
C ALA A 155 -28.84 4.32 41.70
N ALA A 156 -28.65 4.54 40.39
CA ALA A 156 -29.73 4.56 39.41
C ALA A 156 -30.38 3.18 39.22
N CYS A 157 -29.61 2.09 39.31
CA CYS A 157 -30.12 0.74 39.21
C CYS A 157 -30.68 0.24 40.55
N ASP A 158 -31.87 0.67 40.99
CA ASP A 158 -32.46 0.23 42.27
C ASP A 158 -33.06 -1.17 42.16
N TRP A 159 -32.43 -2.16 42.81
CA TRP A 159 -32.89 -3.56 42.85
C TRP A 159 -33.80 -3.82 44.07
N GLY A 160 -34.06 -2.79 44.88
CA GLY A 160 -34.98 -2.82 46.02
C GLY A 160 -36.39 -2.34 45.68
N ASP A 161 -36.68 -2.01 44.41
CA ASP A 161 -37.98 -1.56 43.90
C ASP A 161 -38.40 -2.40 42.66
N ASP A 162 -39.32 -1.91 41.84
CA ASP A 162 -39.71 -2.53 40.57
C ASP A 162 -38.60 -2.38 39.51
N PHE A 163 -38.19 -3.48 38.88
CA PHE A 163 -37.13 -3.45 37.87
C PHE A 163 -37.21 -4.61 36.88
N THR A 164 -36.42 -4.50 35.79
CA THR A 164 -36.16 -5.60 34.86
C THR A 164 -34.68 -5.68 34.49
N ILE A 165 -34.09 -6.87 34.64
CA ILE A 165 -32.74 -7.19 34.16
C ILE A 165 -32.87 -8.10 32.94
N LEU A 166 -32.22 -7.74 31.83
CA LEU A 166 -32.07 -8.63 30.67
C LEU A 166 -30.59 -8.93 30.47
N SER A 167 -30.23 -10.20 30.36
CA SER A 167 -28.85 -10.63 30.15
C SER A 167 -28.76 -11.67 29.03
N THR A 168 -27.73 -11.56 28.19
CA THR A 168 -27.43 -12.54 27.14
C THR A 168 -26.06 -13.14 27.41
N PHE A 169 -25.98 -14.46 27.56
CA PHE A 169 -24.78 -15.15 28.02
C PHE A 169 -24.69 -16.58 27.47
N ARG A 170 -23.50 -17.19 27.54
CA ARG A 170 -23.29 -18.63 27.34
C ARG A 170 -22.27 -19.17 28.33
N THR A 171 -22.46 -20.38 28.81
CA THR A 171 -21.53 -21.06 29.72
C THR A 171 -21.65 -22.57 29.60
N THR A 172 -20.58 -23.30 29.93
CA THR A 172 -20.61 -24.75 30.13
C THR A 172 -20.39 -25.13 31.61
N ASP A 173 -20.40 -24.15 32.51
CA ASP A 173 -20.08 -24.32 33.92
C ASP A 173 -21.00 -23.44 34.80
N ARG A 174 -20.43 -22.60 35.67
CA ARG A 174 -21.15 -21.83 36.70
C ARG A 174 -20.60 -20.40 36.79
N GLY A 175 -21.29 -19.57 37.57
CA GLY A 175 -20.75 -18.27 37.98
C GLY A 175 -21.73 -17.11 37.90
N THR A 176 -21.29 -15.93 38.36
CA THR A 176 -22.13 -14.72 38.46
C THR A 176 -22.25 -13.94 37.16
N ILE A 177 -23.46 -13.76 36.62
CA ILE A 177 -23.71 -12.96 35.42
C ILE A 177 -23.67 -11.46 35.79
N VAL A 178 -24.51 -11.07 36.75
CA VAL A 178 -24.57 -9.70 37.29
C VAL A 178 -24.90 -9.73 38.78
N SER A 179 -24.28 -8.83 39.56
CA SER A 179 -24.58 -8.67 40.98
C SER A 179 -24.62 -7.21 41.41
N LYS A 180 -25.35 -6.92 42.48
CA LYS A 180 -25.32 -5.65 43.22
C LYS A 180 -24.90 -5.93 44.67
N CYS A 181 -23.64 -5.66 44.98
CA CYS A 181 -22.99 -6.07 46.23
C CYS A 181 -21.82 -5.13 46.62
N PRO A 182 -21.26 -5.19 47.86
CA PRO A 182 -20.11 -4.38 48.25
C PRO A 182 -18.94 -4.51 47.27
N THR A 183 -18.17 -3.44 47.08
CA THR A 183 -17.02 -3.43 46.16
C THR A 183 -16.02 -4.56 46.44
N GLU A 184 -15.80 -4.91 47.71
CA GLU A 184 -14.88 -5.95 48.17
C GLU A 184 -15.43 -6.72 49.39
N GLY A 185 -14.83 -7.86 49.74
CA GLY A 185 -15.15 -8.63 50.95
C GLY A 185 -16.00 -9.88 50.70
N ILE A 186 -16.74 -10.31 51.72
CA ILE A 186 -17.63 -11.47 51.69
C ILE A 186 -19.07 -11.06 51.35
N TRP A 187 -19.90 -12.00 50.91
CA TRP A 187 -21.34 -11.83 50.71
C TRP A 187 -22.04 -11.41 52.00
N VAL A 188 -22.91 -10.40 51.88
CA VAL A 188 -23.59 -9.75 53.00
C VAL A 188 -25.11 -9.72 52.81
N ALA A 189 -25.82 -9.10 53.75
CA ALA A 189 -27.27 -8.99 53.77
C ALA A 189 -27.70 -8.18 52.58
N ASP A 190 -28.84 -8.52 52.01
CA ASP A 190 -29.53 -7.70 51.02
C ASP A 190 -28.76 -7.51 49.69
N ALA A 191 -27.55 -8.06 49.58
CA ALA A 191 -26.79 -8.16 48.34
C ALA A 191 -27.51 -9.09 47.36
N LYS A 192 -27.46 -8.76 46.07
CA LYS A 192 -28.29 -9.43 45.06
C LYS A 192 -27.45 -9.92 43.90
N ALA A 193 -27.72 -11.12 43.39
CA ALA A 193 -26.98 -11.67 42.27
C ALA A 193 -27.85 -12.58 41.40
N LEU A 194 -27.64 -12.45 40.09
CA LEU A 194 -28.09 -13.39 39.07
C LEU A 194 -26.89 -14.22 38.61
N PHE A 195 -26.97 -15.54 38.75
CA PHE A 195 -25.84 -16.44 38.50
C PHE A 195 -26.30 -17.84 38.07
N VAL A 196 -25.36 -18.63 37.55
CA VAL A 196 -25.58 -20.03 37.19
C VAL A 196 -25.00 -20.93 38.28
N ARG A 197 -25.79 -21.88 38.79
CA ARG A 197 -25.35 -22.90 39.77
C ARG A 197 -25.98 -24.25 39.46
N ASP A 198 -25.14 -25.29 39.41
CA ASP A 198 -25.54 -26.63 38.98
C ASP A 198 -26.26 -26.60 37.61
N GLY A 199 -25.86 -25.66 36.75
CA GLY A 199 -26.42 -25.36 35.43
C GLY A 199 -27.81 -24.72 35.41
N LEU A 200 -28.38 -24.37 36.56
CA LEU A 200 -29.65 -23.66 36.64
C LEU A 200 -29.41 -22.18 36.89
N LEU A 201 -30.28 -21.32 36.35
CA LEU A 201 -30.29 -19.89 36.66
C LEU A 201 -30.80 -19.67 38.09
N VAL A 202 -30.09 -18.85 38.87
CA VAL A 202 -30.41 -18.56 40.26
C VAL A 202 -30.36 -17.05 40.49
N TYR A 203 -31.43 -16.52 41.10
CA TYR A 203 -31.47 -15.17 41.63
C TYR A 203 -31.51 -15.24 43.16
N ASP A 204 -30.49 -14.70 43.84
CA ASP A 204 -30.33 -14.76 45.30
C ASP A 204 -30.31 -13.36 45.90
N ILE A 205 -30.95 -13.24 47.07
CA ILE A 205 -30.88 -12.07 47.93
C ILE A 205 -30.29 -12.52 49.27
N GLY A 206 -29.16 -11.91 49.64
CA GLY A 206 -28.35 -12.30 50.79
C GLY A 206 -29.15 -12.37 52.10
N TRP A 207 -29.15 -13.56 52.70
CA TRP A 207 -29.91 -13.92 53.92
C TRP A 207 -31.45 -13.87 53.82
N VAL A 208 -32.01 -13.60 52.64
CA VAL A 208 -33.46 -13.74 52.36
C VAL A 208 -33.73 -15.11 51.73
N GLY A 209 -33.00 -15.49 50.69
CA GLY A 209 -33.15 -16.79 50.03
C GLY A 209 -32.64 -16.78 48.59
N ALA A 210 -33.09 -17.76 47.79
CA ALA A 210 -32.82 -17.81 46.35
C ALA A 210 -34.03 -18.38 45.59
N VAL A 211 -34.34 -17.77 44.44
CA VAL A 211 -35.22 -18.34 43.42
C VAL A 211 -34.34 -19.13 42.46
N VAL A 212 -34.66 -20.41 42.26
CA VAL A 212 -33.90 -21.33 41.41
C VAL A 212 -34.78 -21.72 40.24
N GLY A 213 -34.31 -21.47 39.02
CA GLY A 213 -34.99 -21.87 37.80
C GLY A 213 -34.99 -23.39 37.61
N ASP A 214 -35.83 -23.89 36.72
CA ASP A 214 -35.94 -25.31 36.39
C ASP A 214 -35.36 -25.70 35.01
N VAL A 215 -34.87 -24.71 34.25
CA VAL A 215 -34.20 -24.89 32.94
C VAL A 215 -32.68 -24.85 33.07
N LYS A 216 -32.02 -25.80 32.40
CA LYS A 216 -30.56 -25.87 32.28
C LYS A 216 -30.05 -24.88 31.23
N VAL A 217 -29.00 -24.12 31.58
CA VAL A 217 -28.37 -23.07 30.75
C VAL A 217 -26.84 -23.24 30.62
N ASP A 218 -26.33 -24.42 30.99
CA ASP A 218 -24.90 -24.79 30.97
C ASP A 218 -24.51 -25.66 29.76
N ASP A 219 -25.20 -25.51 28.63
CA ASP A 219 -24.99 -26.33 27.42
C ASP A 219 -23.97 -25.75 26.42
N GLY A 220 -23.46 -24.54 26.67
CA GLY A 220 -22.53 -23.82 25.82
C GLY A 220 -23.16 -23.00 24.69
N GLU A 221 -24.49 -23.01 24.57
CA GLU A 221 -25.24 -22.18 23.63
C GLU A 221 -25.57 -20.80 24.23
N TRP A 222 -25.97 -19.86 23.37
CA TRP A 222 -26.40 -18.54 23.79
C TRP A 222 -27.81 -18.59 24.38
N HIS A 223 -27.94 -18.12 25.61
CA HIS A 223 -29.21 -17.94 26.31
C HIS A 223 -29.46 -16.46 26.59
N THR A 224 -30.74 -16.09 26.59
CA THR A 224 -31.20 -14.81 27.14
C THR A 224 -32.00 -15.08 28.40
N ALA A 225 -31.64 -14.42 29.50
CA ALA A 225 -32.41 -14.45 30.74
C ALA A 225 -32.99 -13.08 31.06
N ILE A 226 -34.24 -13.07 31.50
CA ILE A 226 -34.94 -11.89 32.00
C ILE A 226 -35.34 -12.13 33.46
N VAL A 227 -35.06 -11.17 34.33
CA VAL A 227 -35.54 -11.16 35.73
C VAL A 227 -36.34 -9.89 35.92
N THR A 228 -37.61 -10.01 36.31
CA THR A 228 -38.44 -8.86 36.67
C THR A 228 -38.81 -8.91 38.15
N SER A 229 -38.87 -7.73 38.77
CA SER A 229 -39.39 -7.52 40.13
C SER A 229 -40.57 -6.58 40.02
N GLU A 230 -41.75 -6.99 40.47
CA GLU A 230 -42.96 -6.16 40.51
C GLU A 230 -43.66 -6.32 41.85
N GLY A 231 -43.90 -5.21 42.57
CA GLY A 231 -44.67 -5.21 43.82
C GLY A 231 -44.08 -6.07 44.94
N GLY A 232 -42.77 -6.33 44.89
CA GLY A 232 -42.03 -7.16 45.83
C GLY A 232 -41.92 -8.64 45.46
N GLY A 233 -42.55 -9.08 44.37
CA GLY A 233 -42.38 -10.42 43.81
C GLY A 233 -41.36 -10.45 42.67
N VAL A 234 -40.62 -11.55 42.52
CA VAL A 234 -39.64 -11.74 41.44
C VAL A 234 -40.06 -12.88 40.53
N ASN A 235 -39.88 -12.67 39.22
CA ASN A 235 -40.09 -13.68 38.19
C ASN A 235 -38.86 -13.79 37.29
N MET A 236 -38.57 -14.99 36.81
CA MET A 236 -37.43 -15.28 35.94
C MET A 236 -37.88 -16.02 34.67
N TRP A 237 -37.30 -15.64 33.55
CA TRP A 237 -37.49 -16.26 32.24
C TRP A 237 -36.15 -16.58 31.59
N VAL A 238 -36.10 -17.67 30.84
CA VAL A 238 -34.97 -18.05 29.99
C VAL A 238 -35.52 -18.41 28.63
N ASP A 239 -35.00 -17.77 27.57
CA ASP A 239 -35.35 -18.02 26.17
C ASP A 239 -36.86 -18.07 25.85
N GLY A 240 -37.65 -17.27 26.57
CA GLY A 240 -39.10 -17.20 26.42
C GLY A 240 -39.91 -18.03 27.41
N ASP A 241 -39.28 -18.98 28.09
CA ASP A 241 -39.94 -19.83 29.08
C ASP A 241 -39.85 -19.21 30.47
N HIS A 242 -40.95 -19.20 31.22
CA HIS A 242 -40.95 -18.83 32.65
C HIS A 242 -40.35 -19.99 33.45
N VAL A 243 -39.30 -19.72 34.22
CA VAL A 243 -38.48 -20.76 34.86
C VAL A 243 -38.53 -20.73 36.39
N GLY A 244 -39.01 -19.65 37.00
CA GLY A 244 -39.15 -19.56 38.44
C GLY A 244 -39.67 -18.22 38.94
N ASP A 245 -40.38 -18.26 40.06
CA ASP A 245 -41.02 -17.10 40.67
C ASP A 245 -40.98 -17.15 42.21
N ASN A 246 -41.17 -16.00 42.84
CA ASN A 246 -41.49 -15.88 44.26
C ASN A 246 -42.25 -14.57 44.51
N ASP A 247 -43.49 -14.67 45.02
CA ASP A 247 -44.41 -13.54 45.25
C ASP A 247 -43.98 -12.55 46.35
N ASP A 248 -43.01 -12.89 47.20
CA ASP A 248 -42.52 -12.05 48.31
C ASP A 248 -41.00 -12.21 48.48
N PHE A 249 -40.24 -11.56 47.59
CA PHE A 249 -38.80 -11.76 47.44
C PHE A 249 -38.05 -10.48 47.08
N GLN A 250 -38.01 -9.55 48.03
CA GLN A 250 -37.37 -8.24 47.88
C GLN A 250 -36.56 -7.87 49.13
N ALA A 251 -35.53 -7.04 48.94
CA ALA A 251 -34.79 -6.39 50.02
C ALA A 251 -34.30 -5.01 49.55
N PRO A 252 -34.22 -4.00 50.43
CA PRO A 252 -33.70 -2.69 50.05
C PRO A 252 -32.23 -2.79 49.60
N ASP A 253 -31.78 -1.84 48.79
CA ASP A 253 -30.36 -1.70 48.47
C ASP A 253 -29.60 -0.90 49.53
N ALA A 254 -28.30 -1.17 49.62
CA ALA A 254 -27.36 -0.36 50.40
C ALA A 254 -26.55 0.57 49.49
N ASP A 255 -26.34 1.82 49.92
CA ASP A 255 -25.65 2.87 49.15
C ASP A 255 -24.22 2.46 48.75
N GLU A 256 -23.57 1.61 49.54
CA GLU A 256 -22.22 1.10 49.29
C GLU A 256 -22.15 -0.01 48.22
N PHE A 257 -23.28 -0.59 47.80
CA PHE A 257 -23.27 -1.67 46.81
C PHE A 257 -23.03 -1.12 45.40
N ARG A 258 -22.33 -1.90 44.58
CA ARG A 258 -22.06 -1.59 43.18
C ARG A 258 -22.60 -2.67 42.28
N VAL A 259 -23.11 -2.27 41.11
CA VAL A 259 -23.43 -3.21 40.03
C VAL A 259 -22.12 -3.73 39.45
N LYS A 260 -22.01 -5.05 39.34
CA LYS A 260 -20.84 -5.77 38.87
C LYS A 260 -21.23 -6.82 37.83
N ILE A 261 -20.45 -6.95 36.77
CA ILE A 261 -20.64 -7.96 35.71
C ILE A 261 -19.57 -9.05 35.83
N GLY A 262 -19.97 -10.32 35.75
CA GLY A 262 -19.06 -11.46 35.70
C GLY A 262 -18.50 -11.94 37.04
N ALA A 263 -18.79 -11.27 38.17
CA ALA A 263 -18.42 -11.72 39.52
C ALA A 263 -19.29 -11.08 40.62
N ALA A 264 -19.42 -11.80 41.75
CA ALA A 264 -19.92 -11.29 43.03
C ALA A 264 -18.76 -11.13 44.04
N ASN A 265 -19.02 -11.18 45.35
CA ASN A 265 -17.99 -11.18 46.40
C ASN A 265 -17.27 -12.55 46.53
N THR A 266 -16.05 -12.52 47.07
CA THR A 266 -15.05 -13.62 47.11
C THR A 266 -15.49 -14.99 47.68
N ASN A 267 -16.66 -15.11 48.30
CA ASN A 267 -17.15 -16.35 48.91
C ASN A 267 -18.57 -16.75 48.45
N PHE A 268 -19.07 -16.16 47.36
CA PHE A 268 -20.43 -16.38 46.87
C PHE A 268 -20.50 -16.39 45.33
N ALA A 269 -21.34 -17.27 44.79
CA ALA A 269 -21.68 -17.43 43.37
C ALA A 269 -20.53 -17.55 42.35
N PHE A 270 -19.27 -17.55 42.78
CA PHE A 270 -18.05 -17.69 41.95
C PHE A 270 -17.97 -16.68 40.78
N ARG A 271 -16.81 -16.64 40.13
CA ARG A 271 -16.63 -15.89 38.87
C ARG A 271 -17.35 -16.57 37.71
N TYR A 272 -17.74 -15.80 36.71
CA TYR A 272 -18.40 -16.32 35.51
C TYR A 272 -17.42 -17.02 34.56
N GLU A 273 -17.63 -18.32 34.34
CA GLU A 273 -16.88 -19.15 33.39
C GLU A 273 -17.69 -19.29 32.09
N GLY A 274 -17.50 -18.37 31.13
CA GLY A 274 -18.29 -18.29 29.91
C GLY A 274 -18.23 -16.90 29.28
N ASP A 275 -19.14 -16.59 28.35
CA ASP A 275 -19.24 -15.25 27.74
C ASP A 275 -20.54 -14.57 28.16
N ILE A 276 -20.49 -13.26 28.43
CA ILE A 276 -21.67 -12.43 28.69
C ILE A 276 -21.66 -11.35 27.62
N ALA A 277 -22.60 -11.42 26.67
CA ALA A 277 -22.66 -10.49 25.55
C ALA A 277 -23.26 -9.13 25.96
N ARG A 278 -24.28 -9.15 26.82
CA ARG A 278 -25.00 -7.93 27.23
C ARG A 278 -25.68 -8.07 28.59
N VAL A 279 -25.76 -6.98 29.34
CA VAL A 279 -26.62 -6.82 30.52
C VAL A 279 -27.33 -5.46 30.46
N LEU A 280 -28.65 -5.48 30.48
CA LEU A 280 -29.53 -4.31 30.50
C LEU A 280 -30.27 -4.23 31.83
N PHE A 281 -30.49 -3.01 32.32
CA PHE A 281 -31.34 -2.74 33.48
C PHE A 281 -32.40 -1.69 33.14
N HIS A 282 -33.65 -1.98 33.48
CA HIS A 282 -34.77 -1.06 33.43
C HIS A 282 -35.28 -0.81 34.85
N ASP A 283 -35.61 0.43 35.17
CA ASP A 283 -36.18 0.87 36.46
C ASP A 283 -37.70 0.63 36.55
N PHE A 284 -38.19 -0.40 35.86
CA PHE A 284 -39.58 -0.81 35.90
C PHE A 284 -39.72 -2.30 35.59
N ALA A 285 -40.79 -2.91 36.10
CA ALA A 285 -41.19 -4.26 35.72
C ALA A 285 -41.78 -4.26 34.32
N VAL A 286 -41.19 -5.04 33.41
CA VAL A 286 -41.79 -5.32 32.11
C VAL A 286 -42.93 -6.32 32.28
N SER A 287 -44.08 -6.06 31.65
CA SER A 287 -45.24 -6.93 31.77
C SER A 287 -45.01 -8.29 31.09
N GLU A 288 -45.67 -9.34 31.56
CA GLU A 288 -45.56 -10.69 31.00
C GLU A 288 -45.88 -10.75 29.49
N GLU A 289 -46.80 -9.91 29.00
CA GLU A 289 -47.14 -9.80 27.57
C GLU A 289 -46.00 -9.20 26.72
N GLU A 290 -45.16 -8.34 27.29
CA GLU A 290 -44.05 -7.68 26.61
C GLU A 290 -42.76 -8.52 26.61
N ILE A 291 -42.60 -9.40 27.60
CA ILE A 291 -41.44 -10.29 27.75
C ILE A 291 -41.25 -11.19 26.52
N ALA A 292 -42.32 -11.75 25.97
CA ALA A 292 -42.25 -12.56 24.75
C ALA A 292 -41.73 -11.77 23.54
N GLY A 293 -42.01 -10.46 23.48
CA GLY A 293 -41.48 -9.56 22.47
C GLY A 293 -39.99 -9.30 22.63
N LEU A 294 -39.50 -9.18 23.87
CA LEU A 294 -38.09 -8.92 24.16
C LEU A 294 -37.18 -10.07 23.70
N PHE A 295 -37.62 -11.32 23.86
CA PHE A 295 -36.90 -12.49 23.29
C PHE A 295 -36.86 -12.50 21.76
N GLY A 296 -37.82 -11.84 21.10
CA GLY A 296 -37.85 -11.63 19.65
C GLY A 296 -37.18 -10.32 19.20
N GLY A 297 -36.45 -9.62 20.08
CA GLY A 297 -35.74 -8.37 19.75
C GLY A 297 -36.61 -7.11 19.72
N LYS A 298 -37.86 -7.17 20.19
CA LYS A 298 -38.74 -5.99 20.31
C LYS A 298 -38.25 -5.10 21.45
N LEU A 299 -38.09 -3.79 21.21
CA LEU A 299 -37.72 -2.83 22.25
C LEU A 299 -38.91 -2.53 23.20
N THR A 300 -38.60 -2.24 24.46
CA THR A 300 -39.54 -1.65 25.43
C THR A 300 -39.82 -0.19 25.07
N GLU A 301 -41.01 0.32 25.43
CA GLU A 301 -41.35 1.75 25.20
C GLU A 301 -40.37 2.70 25.91
N ARG A 302 -39.86 2.32 27.07
CA ARG A 302 -38.79 3.02 27.79
C ARG A 302 -37.51 2.19 27.73
N GLY A 303 -36.42 2.78 27.22
CA GLY A 303 -35.13 2.12 27.11
C GLY A 303 -34.50 1.76 28.47
N PRO A 304 -33.41 0.97 28.47
CA PRO A 304 -32.71 0.64 29.70
C PRO A 304 -31.99 1.87 30.25
N ILE A 305 -32.02 2.03 31.58
CA ILE A 305 -31.25 3.07 32.29
C ILE A 305 -29.79 2.66 32.51
N PHE A 306 -29.47 1.38 32.32
CA PHE A 306 -28.11 0.88 32.29
C PHE A 306 -27.97 -0.16 31.18
N ASN A 307 -26.96 0.01 30.32
CA ASN A 307 -26.63 -0.90 29.24
C ASN A 307 -25.14 -1.20 29.24
N TRP A 308 -24.78 -2.47 29.41
CA TRP A 308 -23.42 -2.96 29.29
C TRP A 308 -23.34 -4.02 28.18
N GLU A 309 -22.39 -3.88 27.25
CA GLU A 309 -22.15 -4.79 26.12
C GLU A 309 -20.68 -5.21 26.06
N ALA A 310 -20.42 -6.48 25.75
CA ALA A 310 -19.07 -7.01 25.55
C ALA A 310 -18.52 -6.65 24.15
N PRO A 311 -17.19 -6.72 23.92
CA PRO A 311 -16.59 -6.56 22.60
C PRO A 311 -17.15 -7.52 21.55
N HIS A 312 -17.14 -7.13 20.28
CA HIS A 312 -17.81 -7.87 19.20
C HIS A 312 -17.34 -9.33 19.03
N SER A 313 -16.09 -9.66 19.41
CA SER A 313 -15.56 -11.03 19.41
C SER A 313 -16.26 -11.99 20.40
N GLU A 314 -16.97 -11.45 21.38
CA GLU A 314 -17.71 -12.19 22.42
C GLU A 314 -19.23 -12.05 22.25
N GLN A 315 -19.70 -11.48 21.15
CA GLN A 315 -21.13 -11.38 20.82
C GLN A 315 -21.55 -12.52 19.88
N PRO A 316 -22.84 -12.91 19.86
CA PRO A 316 -23.35 -13.82 18.82
C PRO A 316 -23.07 -13.24 17.43
N THR A 317 -22.46 -14.01 16.53
CA THR A 317 -22.31 -13.60 15.13
C THR A 317 -23.69 -13.56 14.46
N GLU A 318 -24.26 -12.36 14.34
CA GLU A 318 -25.53 -12.13 13.64
C GLU A 318 -25.34 -12.31 12.13
N GLY A 319 -25.70 -13.49 11.62
CA GLY A 319 -25.83 -13.76 10.21
C GLY A 319 -27.27 -13.60 9.75
N GLU A 320 -27.67 -12.38 9.39
CA GLU A 320 -28.73 -12.03 8.42
C GLU A 320 -28.89 -10.49 8.46
N GLY A 321 -28.78 -9.79 7.32
CA GLY A 321 -28.83 -8.32 7.29
C GLY A 321 -30.09 -7.70 7.95
N LYS A 322 -30.02 -6.40 8.27
CA LYS A 322 -31.04 -5.69 9.05
C LYS A 322 -32.20 -5.17 8.18
N ARG A 323 -33.46 -5.35 8.61
CA ARG A 323 -34.65 -4.94 7.83
C ARG A 323 -35.05 -3.49 8.14
N VAL A 324 -35.51 -2.76 7.11
CA VAL A 324 -35.98 -1.37 7.21
C VAL A 324 -37.49 -1.33 7.37
N ARG A 325 -38.02 -0.48 8.26
CA ARG A 325 -39.48 -0.33 8.48
C ARG A 325 -39.94 1.11 8.22
N LEU A 326 -41.10 1.24 7.58
CA LEU A 326 -41.81 2.50 7.34
C LEU A 326 -43.06 2.54 8.22
N GLY A 327 -43.06 3.42 9.20
CA GLY A 327 -44.19 3.67 10.09
C GLY A 327 -45.23 4.57 9.43
N SER A 328 -46.46 4.09 9.34
CA SER A 328 -47.58 4.78 8.69
C SER A 328 -48.38 5.68 9.63
N GLY A 329 -48.04 5.71 10.93
CA GLY A 329 -48.80 6.45 11.94
C GLY A 329 -50.30 6.12 11.91
N GLU A 330 -50.63 4.83 11.99
CA GLU A 330 -52.01 4.30 11.86
C GLU A 330 -52.70 4.62 10.52
N GLY A 331 -51.91 4.79 9.45
CA GLY A 331 -52.41 5.03 8.08
C GLY A 331 -52.60 6.51 7.72
N ARG A 332 -52.18 7.45 8.57
CA ARG A 332 -52.21 8.90 8.29
C ARG A 332 -51.03 9.37 7.45
N ILE A 333 -49.96 8.58 7.37
CA ILE A 333 -48.86 8.77 6.41
C ILE A 333 -49.04 7.78 5.26
N GLN A 334 -49.22 8.32 4.06
CA GLN A 334 -49.31 7.55 2.82
C GLN A 334 -47.95 7.49 2.14
N PHE A 335 -47.55 6.31 1.67
CA PHE A 335 -46.29 6.10 0.94
C PHE A 335 -46.53 5.69 -0.51
N ARG A 336 -45.63 6.09 -1.41
CA ARG A 336 -45.53 5.58 -2.80
C ARG A 336 -44.09 5.67 -3.30
N ASN A 337 -43.80 5.11 -4.48
CA ASN A 337 -42.47 5.13 -5.09
C ASN A 337 -41.34 4.64 -4.16
N ILE A 338 -41.64 3.67 -3.29
CA ILE A 338 -40.68 3.14 -2.32
C ILE A 338 -39.67 2.24 -3.04
N LYS A 339 -38.39 2.60 -2.93
CA LYS A 339 -37.26 1.81 -3.43
C LYS A 339 -36.22 1.70 -2.32
N ILE A 340 -35.73 0.49 -2.11
CA ILE A 340 -34.59 0.24 -1.22
C ILE A 340 -33.60 -0.63 -2.00
N GLU A 341 -32.34 -0.24 -1.97
CA GLU A 341 -31.24 -0.93 -2.65
C GLU A 341 -29.99 -0.91 -1.80
N ALA A 342 -29.12 -1.90 -1.99
CA ALA A 342 -27.81 -1.91 -1.37
C ALA A 342 -27.00 -0.70 -1.87
N LEU A 343 -26.34 0.00 -0.96
CA LEU A 343 -25.55 1.18 -1.29
C LEU A 343 -24.27 0.73 -2.02
N GLY A 344 -24.02 1.27 -3.21
CA GLY A 344 -22.73 1.06 -3.89
C GLY A 344 -21.59 1.81 -3.19
N GLU A 345 -20.34 1.40 -3.40
CA GLU A 345 -19.19 2.12 -2.83
C GLU A 345 -18.98 3.53 -3.45
N THR A 346 -19.62 3.83 -4.59
CA THR A 346 -19.37 5.04 -5.41
C THR A 346 -20.68 5.72 -5.84
N ASP A 347 -20.82 7.01 -5.57
CA ASP A 347 -21.91 7.85 -6.13
C ASP A 347 -21.66 8.18 -7.61
N HIS A 348 -22.06 7.26 -8.49
CA HIS A 348 -21.86 7.38 -9.93
C HIS A 348 -22.61 8.57 -10.55
N ALA A 349 -23.84 8.82 -10.11
CA ALA A 349 -24.65 9.91 -10.64
C ALA A 349 -24.07 11.28 -10.27
N GLY A 350 -23.65 11.46 -9.01
CA GLY A 350 -22.98 12.68 -8.54
C GLY A 350 -21.65 12.95 -9.25
N LEU A 351 -20.82 11.91 -9.43
CA LEU A 351 -19.55 12.05 -10.16
C LEU A 351 -19.76 12.41 -11.64
N ILE A 352 -20.77 11.82 -12.31
CA ILE A 352 -21.06 12.16 -13.70
C ILE A 352 -21.64 13.57 -13.83
N ALA A 353 -22.47 14.00 -12.87
CA ALA A 353 -23.08 15.32 -12.86
C ALA A 353 -22.06 16.48 -12.70
N THR A 354 -20.88 16.18 -12.15
CA THR A 354 -19.81 17.19 -11.93
C THR A 354 -18.76 17.25 -13.04
N LEU A 355 -18.90 16.44 -14.10
CA LEU A 355 -17.94 16.42 -15.21
C LEU A 355 -17.97 17.70 -16.04
N ASP A 356 -16.80 18.31 -16.22
CA ASP A 356 -16.61 19.54 -16.97
C ASP A 356 -15.37 19.50 -17.90
N GLU A 357 -15.04 20.64 -18.52
CA GLU A 357 -13.82 20.76 -19.35
C GLU A 357 -12.53 20.48 -18.56
N GLY A 358 -12.51 20.75 -17.26
CA GLY A 358 -11.40 20.41 -16.37
C GLY A 358 -11.27 18.90 -16.18
N SER A 359 -12.37 18.18 -16.00
CA SER A 359 -12.42 16.71 -15.98
C SER A 359 -11.90 16.12 -17.29
N ALA A 360 -12.26 16.71 -18.44
CA ALA A 360 -11.72 16.27 -19.73
C ALA A 360 -10.20 16.51 -19.85
N ALA A 361 -9.67 17.61 -19.30
CA ALA A 361 -8.24 17.90 -19.28
C ALA A 361 -7.46 16.91 -18.39
N ARG A 362 -7.96 16.61 -17.18
CA ARG A 362 -7.37 15.59 -16.29
C ARG A 362 -7.45 14.20 -16.92
N GLY A 363 -8.60 13.85 -17.50
CA GLY A 363 -8.81 12.61 -18.22
C GLY A 363 -7.87 12.44 -19.41
N ARG A 364 -7.54 13.54 -20.10
CA ARG A 364 -6.55 13.57 -21.19
C ARG A 364 -5.16 13.24 -20.69
N GLU A 365 -4.72 13.86 -19.60
CA GLU A 365 -3.41 13.61 -19.01
C GLU A 365 -3.25 12.14 -18.64
N ILE A 366 -4.27 11.58 -17.96
CA ILE A 366 -4.31 10.16 -17.61
C ILE A 366 -4.31 9.29 -18.88
N TYR A 367 -5.16 9.58 -19.87
CA TYR A 367 -5.19 8.79 -21.10
C TYR A 367 -3.87 8.82 -21.87
N GLU A 368 -3.26 10.00 -22.05
CA GLU A 368 -2.01 10.15 -22.78
C GLU A 368 -0.82 9.49 -22.06
N GLY A 369 -0.80 9.53 -20.72
CA GLY A 369 0.21 8.85 -19.90
C GLY A 369 0.08 7.33 -19.89
N LEU A 370 -1.14 6.81 -19.86
CA LEU A 370 -1.39 5.40 -19.51
C LEU A 370 -2.06 4.57 -20.60
N CYS A 371 -3.11 5.10 -21.20
CA CYS A 371 -3.97 4.33 -22.10
C CYS A 371 -3.49 4.41 -23.55
N ALA A 372 -2.90 5.53 -23.96
CA ALA A 372 -2.49 5.79 -25.33
C ALA A 372 -1.40 4.83 -25.81
N ALA A 373 -0.60 4.25 -24.91
CA ALA A 373 0.40 3.24 -25.24
C ALA A 373 -0.21 1.94 -25.83
N CYS A 374 -1.49 1.67 -25.55
CA CYS A 374 -2.25 0.56 -26.12
C CYS A 374 -3.23 1.03 -27.19
N HIS A 375 -3.99 2.09 -26.90
CA HIS A 375 -5.12 2.55 -27.71
C HIS A 375 -4.75 3.55 -28.82
N GLY A 376 -3.53 4.10 -28.78
CA GLY A 376 -3.06 5.13 -29.69
C GLY A 376 -3.51 6.53 -29.28
N ARG A 377 -2.64 7.52 -29.47
CA ARG A 377 -2.93 8.93 -29.13
C ARG A 377 -4.06 9.53 -29.98
N ASP A 378 -4.21 9.07 -31.23
CA ASP A 378 -5.24 9.58 -32.14
C ASP A 378 -6.59 8.83 -32.03
N GLY A 379 -6.64 7.78 -31.21
CA GLY A 379 -7.79 6.88 -31.05
C GLY A 379 -8.18 6.12 -32.32
N ARG A 380 -7.46 6.26 -33.44
CA ARG A 380 -7.77 5.61 -34.73
C ARG A 380 -6.93 4.38 -34.94
N LYS A 381 -5.64 4.46 -34.60
CA LYS A 381 -4.69 3.35 -34.77
C LYS A 381 -4.21 2.87 -33.41
N THR A 382 -4.54 1.64 -33.07
CA THR A 382 -4.08 1.02 -31.83
C THR A 382 -2.65 0.53 -31.96
N ILE A 383 -1.92 0.56 -30.84
CA ILE A 383 -0.56 0.01 -30.72
C ILE A 383 -0.65 -1.46 -30.29
N ASN A 384 -1.61 -1.78 -29.41
CA ASN A 384 -2.00 -3.14 -29.10
C ASN A 384 -3.13 -3.59 -30.06
N PRO A 385 -2.95 -4.66 -30.85
CA PRO A 385 -3.96 -5.15 -31.79
C PRO A 385 -5.30 -5.56 -31.16
N ASN A 386 -5.29 -5.92 -29.88
CA ASN A 386 -6.49 -6.31 -29.13
C ASN A 386 -7.14 -5.12 -28.40
N ALA A 387 -6.47 -3.96 -28.36
CA ALA A 387 -7.03 -2.73 -27.82
C ALA A 387 -8.04 -2.10 -28.78
N ARG A 388 -8.87 -1.20 -28.25
CA ARG A 388 -9.96 -0.57 -29.00
C ARG A 388 -9.53 0.76 -29.62
N PRO A 389 -9.76 0.97 -30.93
CA PRO A 389 -9.58 2.27 -31.56
C PRO A 389 -10.83 3.14 -31.31
N PHE A 390 -10.84 3.93 -30.24
CA PHE A 390 -12.04 4.68 -29.81
C PHE A 390 -12.65 5.58 -30.89
N ALA A 391 -11.84 6.17 -31.76
CA ALA A 391 -12.31 7.10 -32.80
C ALA A 391 -12.99 6.41 -34.00
N VAL A 392 -12.92 5.09 -34.14
CA VAL A 392 -13.53 4.35 -35.28
C VAL A 392 -14.14 2.99 -34.93
N GLY A 393 -13.83 2.42 -33.77
CA GLY A 393 -14.26 1.08 -33.34
C GLY A 393 -15.57 1.07 -32.56
N THR A 394 -16.16 -0.12 -32.39
CA THR A 394 -17.39 -0.32 -31.61
C THR A 394 -17.05 -0.67 -30.16
N LEU A 395 -17.75 -0.06 -29.19
CA LEU A 395 -17.64 -0.40 -27.77
C LEU A 395 -18.47 -1.65 -27.47
N GLU A 396 -17.80 -2.76 -27.19
CA GLU A 396 -18.43 -4.07 -26.98
C GLU A 396 -18.94 -4.30 -25.55
N ASN A 397 -18.44 -3.54 -24.57
CA ASN A 397 -18.77 -3.69 -23.15
C ASN A 397 -19.70 -2.57 -22.64
N GLY A 398 -20.60 -2.09 -23.51
CA GLY A 398 -21.45 -0.93 -23.24
C GLY A 398 -20.79 0.41 -23.63
N ARG A 399 -21.63 1.40 -23.95
CA ARG A 399 -21.21 2.72 -24.46
C ARG A 399 -21.59 3.89 -23.56
N ASP A 400 -22.40 3.64 -22.54
CA ASP A 400 -22.73 4.62 -21.53
C ASP A 400 -21.56 4.82 -20.55
N PRO A 401 -21.46 5.99 -19.88
CA PRO A 401 -20.34 6.28 -18.99
C PRO A 401 -20.12 5.26 -17.88
N TYR A 402 -21.18 4.66 -17.33
CA TYR A 402 -21.06 3.70 -16.24
C TYR A 402 -20.49 2.36 -16.73
N SER A 403 -20.93 1.86 -17.88
CA SER A 403 -20.34 0.67 -18.51
C SER A 403 -18.87 0.87 -18.90
N MET A 404 -18.51 2.07 -19.37
CA MET A 404 -17.11 2.43 -19.63
C MET A 404 -16.30 2.50 -18.34
N TRP A 405 -16.85 3.06 -17.27
CA TRP A 405 -16.23 3.06 -15.94
C TRP A 405 -16.02 1.64 -15.42
N ARG A 406 -17.02 0.76 -15.54
CA ARG A 406 -16.92 -0.68 -15.20
C ARG A 406 -15.85 -1.38 -16.00
N THR A 407 -15.66 -1.02 -17.27
CA THR A 407 -14.57 -1.57 -18.11
C THR A 407 -13.19 -1.20 -17.56
N LEU A 408 -13.03 0.00 -16.99
CA LEU A 408 -11.81 0.40 -16.30
C LEU A 408 -11.65 -0.33 -14.96
N THR A 409 -12.74 -0.46 -14.20
CA THR A 409 -12.74 -1.09 -12.86
C THR A 409 -12.51 -2.59 -12.93
N ASP A 410 -13.31 -3.31 -13.72
CA ASP A 410 -13.36 -4.77 -13.77
C ASP A 410 -12.39 -5.36 -14.82
N GLY A 411 -11.78 -4.49 -15.63
CA GLY A 411 -11.02 -4.89 -16.81
C GLY A 411 -11.91 -5.47 -17.91
N TYR A 412 -11.33 -5.72 -19.08
CA TYR A 412 -12.07 -6.34 -20.19
C TYR A 412 -11.15 -7.00 -21.21
N LYS A 413 -11.31 -8.31 -21.42
CA LYS A 413 -10.43 -9.15 -22.25
C LYS A 413 -8.96 -9.03 -21.78
N ASP A 414 -8.05 -8.59 -22.66
CA ASP A 414 -6.63 -8.41 -22.34
C ASP A 414 -6.34 -7.06 -21.67
N MET A 415 -7.36 -6.22 -21.43
CA MET A 415 -7.21 -4.98 -20.69
C MET A 415 -7.21 -5.28 -19.18
N PRO A 416 -6.10 -5.01 -18.46
CA PRO A 416 -6.06 -5.19 -17.02
C PRO A 416 -6.98 -4.20 -16.31
N VAL A 417 -7.43 -4.57 -15.11
CA VAL A 417 -8.14 -3.67 -14.18
C VAL A 417 -7.31 -2.40 -13.94
N GLN A 418 -8.00 -1.27 -13.78
CA GLN A 418 -7.43 0.02 -13.40
C GLN A 418 -7.94 0.39 -11.99
N ASP A 419 -7.86 -0.58 -11.09
CA ASP A 419 -8.28 -0.49 -9.68
C ASP A 419 -7.53 0.62 -8.90
N TRP A 420 -6.29 0.91 -9.29
CA TRP A 420 -5.46 2.00 -8.78
C TRP A 420 -5.95 3.43 -9.12
N LEU A 421 -6.84 3.60 -10.11
CA LEU A 421 -7.50 4.89 -10.36
C LEU A 421 -8.65 5.09 -9.38
N ARG A 422 -8.76 6.26 -8.77
CA ARG A 422 -9.94 6.60 -7.96
C ARG A 422 -11.22 6.67 -8.82
N PRO A 423 -12.41 6.50 -8.23
CA PRO A 423 -13.66 6.54 -8.98
C PRO A 423 -13.87 7.81 -9.82
N ASP A 424 -13.51 8.99 -9.30
CA ASP A 424 -13.54 10.28 -10.00
C ASP A 424 -12.58 10.29 -11.20
N GLN A 425 -11.36 9.80 -11.02
CA GLN A 425 -10.34 9.75 -12.09
C GLN A 425 -10.72 8.80 -13.23
N ARG A 426 -11.39 7.68 -12.92
CA ARG A 426 -11.94 6.80 -13.95
C ARG A 426 -12.99 7.53 -14.78
N TYR A 427 -13.85 8.33 -14.14
CA TYR A 427 -14.82 9.16 -14.87
C TYR A 427 -14.18 10.31 -15.65
N ASP A 428 -13.09 10.92 -15.16
CA ASP A 428 -12.31 11.89 -15.93
C ASP A 428 -11.83 11.28 -17.26
N VAL A 429 -11.25 10.07 -17.23
CA VAL A 429 -10.83 9.34 -18.44
C VAL A 429 -12.02 9.03 -19.35
N VAL A 430 -13.12 8.51 -18.79
CA VAL A 430 -14.34 8.23 -19.57
C VAL A 430 -14.88 9.50 -20.22
N HIS A 431 -14.88 10.62 -19.51
CA HIS A 431 -15.33 11.91 -20.02
C HIS A 431 -14.45 12.40 -21.16
N TYR A 432 -13.13 12.37 -21.00
CA TYR A 432 -12.19 12.70 -22.07
C TYR A 432 -12.40 11.84 -23.31
N LEU A 433 -12.54 10.51 -23.16
CA LEU A 433 -12.79 9.62 -24.29
C LEU A 433 -14.08 9.99 -25.03
N ARG A 434 -15.15 10.27 -24.28
CA ARG A 434 -16.46 10.65 -24.82
C ARG A 434 -16.36 11.94 -25.63
N GLU A 435 -15.75 12.98 -25.06
CA GLU A 435 -15.67 14.29 -25.70
C GLU A 435 -14.67 14.29 -26.89
N GLU A 436 -13.47 13.72 -26.72
CA GLU A 436 -12.40 13.82 -27.73
C GLU A 436 -12.53 12.80 -28.87
N PHE A 437 -13.00 11.58 -28.59
CA PHE A 437 -13.04 10.50 -29.59
C PHE A 437 -14.45 10.09 -30.00
N LEU A 438 -15.44 10.14 -29.11
CA LEU A 438 -16.78 9.62 -29.44
C LEU A 438 -17.69 10.69 -30.02
N LYS A 439 -17.74 11.89 -29.43
CA LYS A 439 -18.70 12.95 -29.79
C LYS A 439 -18.68 13.30 -31.28
N ASP A 440 -17.51 13.64 -31.80
CA ASP A 440 -17.38 14.07 -33.20
C ASP A 440 -16.82 12.98 -34.13
N LYS A 441 -15.88 12.15 -33.63
CA LYS A 441 -15.16 11.19 -34.49
C LYS A 441 -15.87 9.84 -34.60
N ASN A 442 -16.65 9.45 -33.59
CA ASN A 442 -17.39 8.19 -33.57
C ASN A 442 -18.80 8.34 -32.95
N PRO A 443 -19.66 9.21 -33.53
CA PRO A 443 -20.93 9.62 -32.91
C PRO A 443 -21.90 8.46 -32.67
N SER A 444 -21.78 7.35 -33.42
CA SER A 444 -22.59 6.15 -33.19
C SER A 444 -22.37 5.51 -31.82
N GLN A 445 -21.21 5.75 -31.22
CA GLN A 445 -20.83 5.22 -29.91
C GLN A 445 -20.97 6.28 -28.80
N HIS A 446 -21.23 7.54 -29.14
CA HIS A 446 -21.48 8.57 -28.13
C HIS A 446 -22.85 8.36 -27.49
N PHE A 447 -22.89 8.31 -26.16
CA PHE A 447 -24.10 8.16 -25.37
C PHE A 447 -24.47 9.50 -24.72
N GLU A 448 -25.72 9.94 -24.89
CA GLU A 448 -26.24 11.13 -24.20
C GLU A 448 -26.67 10.76 -22.79
N VAL A 449 -26.17 11.54 -21.83
CA VAL A 449 -26.51 11.40 -20.41
C VAL A 449 -27.69 12.32 -20.12
N ASP A 450 -28.80 11.75 -19.68
CA ASP A 450 -29.97 12.49 -19.21
C ASP A 450 -30.32 12.11 -17.76
N GLU A 451 -31.19 12.91 -17.16
CA GLU A 451 -31.63 12.73 -15.77
C GLU A 451 -32.34 11.39 -15.55
N ALA A 452 -33.09 10.91 -16.54
CA ALA A 452 -33.76 9.62 -16.48
C ALA A 452 -32.76 8.46 -16.40
N TRP A 453 -31.65 8.52 -17.13
CA TRP A 453 -30.58 7.53 -17.08
C TRP A 453 -29.72 7.66 -15.83
N LEU A 454 -29.39 8.87 -15.37
CA LEU A 454 -28.66 9.08 -14.12
C LEU A 454 -29.40 8.46 -12.93
N ASN A 455 -30.74 8.54 -12.94
CA ASN A 455 -31.62 7.90 -11.96
C ASN A 455 -31.67 6.35 -12.06
N THR A 456 -31.01 5.74 -13.04
CA THR A 456 -30.85 4.28 -13.15
C THR A 456 -29.51 3.77 -12.63
N LEU A 457 -28.58 4.67 -12.30
CA LEU A 457 -27.26 4.29 -11.80
C LEU A 457 -27.34 3.83 -10.33
N PRO A 458 -26.47 2.89 -9.91
CA PRO A 458 -26.36 2.54 -8.50
C PRO A 458 -26.04 3.79 -7.70
N ARG A 459 -26.84 4.08 -6.67
CA ARG A 459 -26.53 5.12 -5.70
C ARG A 459 -25.45 4.60 -4.76
N GLY A 460 -24.44 5.43 -4.50
CA GLY A 460 -23.35 5.02 -3.63
C GLY A 460 -22.98 6.04 -2.57
N ILE A 461 -22.09 5.65 -1.66
CA ILE A 461 -21.62 6.51 -0.57
C ILE A 461 -20.99 7.76 -1.18
N THR A 462 -21.47 8.94 -0.81
CA THR A 462 -20.77 10.20 -1.11
C THR A 462 -19.48 10.24 -0.31
N ARG A 463 -18.43 9.57 -0.82
CA ARG A 463 -17.06 9.77 -0.33
C ARG A 463 -16.61 11.14 -0.82
N ARG A 464 -16.41 12.09 0.09
CA ARG A 464 -15.46 13.18 -0.16
C ARG A 464 -14.16 12.53 -0.64
N PRO A 465 -13.40 13.15 -1.57
CA PRO A 465 -11.99 12.77 -1.71
C PRO A 465 -11.39 12.76 -0.29
N PRO A 466 -10.64 11.71 0.08
CA PRO A 466 -10.10 11.61 1.43
C PRO A 466 -9.44 12.93 1.77
N GLU A 467 -9.78 13.47 2.95
CA GLU A 467 -8.99 14.57 3.50
C GLU A 467 -7.58 14.01 3.72
N THR A 468 -6.69 14.27 2.77
CA THR A 468 -5.27 14.01 2.96
C THR A 468 -4.80 14.96 4.04
N ARG A 469 -4.54 14.39 5.22
CA ARG A 469 -3.31 14.57 5.98
C ARG A 469 -3.26 13.51 7.09
N GLY A 470 -3.11 12.26 6.67
CA GLY A 470 -2.36 11.30 7.49
C GLY A 470 -0.97 11.89 7.78
N ALA A 471 -0.33 11.46 8.87
CA ALA A 471 1.02 11.88 9.21
C ALA A 471 1.95 11.77 7.98
N ALA A 472 2.77 12.79 7.74
CA ALA A 472 3.69 12.79 6.61
C ALA A 472 4.65 11.58 6.70
N ARG A 473 4.91 10.93 5.57
CA ARG A 473 5.89 9.84 5.51
C ARG A 473 7.27 10.35 5.91
N ASP A 474 7.94 9.60 6.76
CA ASP A 474 9.32 9.83 7.14
C ASP A 474 10.26 9.17 6.11
N TYR A 475 11.10 9.99 5.46
CA TYR A 475 12.10 9.54 4.49
C TYR A 475 13.52 9.51 5.07
N GLY A 476 13.68 9.86 6.35
CA GLY A 476 14.95 10.28 6.92
C GLY A 476 15.32 11.73 6.54
N PRO A 477 16.55 12.16 6.86
CA PRO A 477 17.01 13.54 6.62
C PRO A 477 17.30 13.84 5.14
N ALA A 478 17.44 12.81 4.31
CA ALA A 478 17.70 12.96 2.88
C ALA A 478 16.96 11.93 2.03
N LEU A 479 16.58 12.30 0.81
CA LEU A 479 15.93 11.44 -0.17
C LEU A 479 16.68 11.50 -1.50
N ALA A 480 17.14 10.35 -1.97
CA ALA A 480 17.67 10.16 -3.30
C ALA A 480 16.52 9.96 -4.31
N SER A 481 16.52 10.74 -5.40
CA SER A 481 15.48 10.70 -6.45
C SER A 481 15.97 11.37 -7.74
N GLN A 482 15.16 11.34 -8.79
CA GLN A 482 15.25 12.30 -9.90
C GLN A 482 14.62 13.64 -9.47
N LEU A 483 15.20 14.77 -9.86
CA LEU A 483 14.62 16.09 -9.64
C LEU A 483 14.21 16.71 -10.98
N GLY A 484 12.91 16.87 -11.18
CA GLY A 484 12.36 17.37 -12.44
C GLY A 484 12.75 16.50 -13.63
N GLY A 485 13.00 17.11 -14.79
CA GLY A 485 13.45 16.39 -15.99
C GLY A 485 14.94 16.44 -16.28
N ASP A 486 15.68 17.21 -15.51
CA ASP A 486 17.05 17.59 -15.83
C ASP A 486 18.09 16.84 -14.98
N VAL A 487 17.73 16.47 -13.75
CA VAL A 487 18.64 15.81 -12.81
C VAL A 487 18.20 14.37 -12.58
N GLY A 488 19.00 13.42 -13.08
CA GLY A 488 18.75 11.99 -12.95
C GLY A 488 19.02 11.44 -11.56
N ALA A 489 20.04 11.97 -10.86
CA ALA A 489 20.47 11.51 -9.56
C ALA A 489 20.65 12.70 -8.60
N ALA A 490 19.57 13.06 -7.92
CA ALA A 490 19.56 14.10 -6.90
C ALA A 490 19.58 13.49 -5.50
N LEU A 491 20.33 14.10 -4.58
CA LEU A 491 20.21 13.87 -3.15
C LEU A 491 19.63 15.14 -2.51
N THR A 492 18.36 15.07 -2.09
CA THR A 492 17.67 16.20 -1.50
C THR A 492 17.68 16.09 0.01
N VAL A 493 18.15 17.12 0.70
CA VAL A 493 18.40 17.17 2.14
C VAL A 493 17.46 18.18 2.79
N ARG A 494 16.80 17.76 3.85
CA ARG A 494 16.02 18.65 4.72
C ARG A 494 16.97 19.32 5.71
N LEU A 495 17.13 20.64 5.61
CA LEU A 495 17.97 21.41 6.54
C LEU A 495 17.21 21.78 7.81
N ASP A 496 15.92 22.08 7.67
CA ASP A 496 14.96 22.23 8.76
C ASP A 496 13.54 21.92 8.23
N PRO A 497 12.46 22.03 9.04
CA PRO A 497 11.10 21.73 8.57
C PRO A 497 10.62 22.53 7.35
N ASP A 498 11.23 23.67 7.05
CA ASP A 498 10.80 24.62 6.01
C ASP A 498 11.86 24.84 4.90
N THR A 499 13.15 24.58 5.15
CA THR A 499 14.26 24.81 4.22
C THR A 499 14.86 23.51 3.71
N THR A 500 15.06 23.44 2.39
CA THR A 500 15.55 22.26 1.69
C THR A 500 16.65 22.64 0.70
N ILE A 501 17.66 21.78 0.58
CA ILE A 501 18.69 21.87 -0.46
C ILE A 501 18.77 20.56 -1.22
N SER A 502 18.99 20.62 -2.53
CA SER A 502 19.20 19.43 -3.37
C SER A 502 20.53 19.50 -4.10
N TYR A 503 21.16 18.35 -4.28
CA TYR A 503 22.44 18.20 -4.98
C TYR A 503 22.31 17.25 -6.15
N ASP A 504 22.81 17.63 -7.32
CA ASP A 504 23.20 16.69 -8.36
C ASP A 504 24.53 16.06 -7.93
N ILE A 505 24.43 14.86 -7.38
CA ILE A 505 25.58 14.10 -6.86
C ILE A 505 26.49 13.53 -7.97
N GLN A 506 26.07 13.58 -9.23
CA GLN A 506 26.93 13.26 -10.37
C GLN A 506 27.88 14.41 -10.73
N MET A 507 27.57 15.63 -10.28
CA MET A 507 28.33 16.86 -10.53
C MET A 507 28.89 17.50 -9.26
N ALA A 508 28.39 17.12 -8.08
CA ALA A 508 28.62 17.83 -6.82
C ALA A 508 28.20 19.32 -6.91
N GLU A 509 27.04 19.55 -7.53
CA GLU A 509 26.44 20.87 -7.72
C GLU A 509 25.08 20.93 -7.03
N SER A 510 24.66 22.09 -6.52
CA SER A 510 23.29 22.24 -6.02
C SER A 510 22.31 22.31 -7.19
N SER A 511 21.28 21.47 -7.16
CA SER A 511 20.15 21.54 -8.07
C SER A 511 19.08 22.54 -7.62
N GLY A 512 19.28 23.17 -6.45
CA GLY A 512 18.37 24.15 -5.89
C GLY A 512 18.39 24.20 -4.38
N THR A 513 18.03 25.37 -3.86
CA THR A 513 17.72 25.57 -2.44
C THR A 513 16.43 26.36 -2.34
N TRP A 514 15.48 25.92 -1.52
CA TRP A 514 14.15 26.52 -1.43
C TRP A 514 13.58 26.50 -0.01
N THR A 515 12.56 27.33 0.21
CA THR A 515 11.73 27.36 1.43
C THR A 515 10.29 26.99 1.12
N GLY A 516 9.51 26.55 2.10
CA GLY A 516 8.11 26.18 1.92
C GLY A 516 7.87 24.68 1.72
N GLY A 517 8.79 23.83 2.20
CA GLY A 517 8.61 22.38 2.23
C GLY A 517 9.80 21.59 1.67
N PHE A 518 9.64 20.26 1.62
CA PHE A 518 10.66 19.33 1.12
C PHE A 518 10.52 19.12 -0.39
N LEU A 519 9.92 18.01 -0.82
CA LEU A 519 9.63 17.72 -2.22
C LEU A 519 8.13 17.52 -2.41
N ASP A 520 7.61 17.93 -3.56
CA ASP A 520 6.33 17.43 -4.04
C ASP A 520 6.56 16.01 -4.58
N LEU A 521 5.94 15.06 -3.90
CA LEU A 521 6.02 13.62 -4.18
C LEU A 521 4.66 13.02 -4.52
N GLU A 522 3.59 13.82 -4.64
CA GLU A 522 2.20 13.32 -4.75
C GLU A 522 2.00 12.39 -5.95
N ASN A 523 2.76 12.62 -7.03
CA ASN A 523 2.68 11.84 -8.26
C ASN A 523 3.71 10.70 -8.35
N THR A 524 4.57 10.55 -7.35
CA THR A 524 5.69 9.60 -7.35
C THR A 524 5.31 8.27 -6.69
N GLN A 525 6.23 7.31 -6.73
CA GLN A 525 6.06 6.01 -6.10
C GLN A 525 5.86 6.12 -4.59
N HIS A 526 6.19 7.25 -3.97
CA HIS A 526 5.97 7.42 -2.53
C HIS A 526 4.49 7.56 -2.15
N HIS A 527 3.63 8.00 -3.07
CA HIS A 527 2.19 8.24 -2.83
C HIS A 527 1.26 7.59 -3.86
N LYS A 528 1.79 7.07 -4.98
CA LYS A 528 1.04 6.34 -6.00
C LYS A 528 1.63 4.96 -6.23
N GLN A 529 0.78 3.95 -6.44
CA GLN A 529 1.22 2.58 -6.68
C GLN A 529 2.20 2.45 -7.86
N ARG A 530 1.98 3.18 -8.97
CA ARG A 530 2.88 3.18 -10.14
C ARG A 530 3.88 4.33 -10.19
N GLY A 531 3.60 5.43 -9.48
CA GLY A 531 4.54 6.53 -9.30
C GLY A 531 5.07 7.20 -10.56
N GLU A 532 4.19 7.56 -11.50
CA GLU A 532 4.61 8.00 -12.84
C GLU A 532 5.15 9.43 -12.91
N GLY A 533 5.02 10.18 -11.82
CA GLY A 533 5.53 11.54 -11.67
C GLY A 533 7.04 11.60 -11.41
N ARG A 534 7.50 12.81 -11.12
CA ARG A 534 8.90 13.10 -10.78
C ARG A 534 8.90 13.97 -9.53
N ALA A 535 9.91 13.82 -8.69
CA ALA A 535 10.05 14.71 -7.54
C ALA A 535 10.35 16.13 -8.06
N THR A 536 9.70 17.12 -7.46
CA THR A 536 9.94 18.53 -7.76
C THR A 536 10.03 19.33 -6.45
N PRO A 537 10.67 20.50 -6.43
CA PRO A 537 10.65 21.36 -5.25
C PRO A 537 9.21 21.69 -4.82
N ALA A 538 8.87 21.46 -3.55
CA ALA A 538 7.54 21.81 -3.03
C ALA A 538 7.37 23.32 -2.84
N GLY A 539 8.48 24.05 -2.70
CA GLY A 539 8.50 25.44 -2.26
C GLY A 539 9.17 26.40 -3.25
N GLU A 540 9.41 27.62 -2.77
CA GLU A 540 9.99 28.70 -3.57
C GLU A 540 11.52 28.73 -3.48
N MET A 541 12.17 28.78 -4.64
CA MET A 541 13.63 28.85 -4.75
C MET A 541 14.19 30.14 -4.13
N ILE A 542 15.26 30.01 -3.33
CA ILE A 542 15.98 31.14 -2.77
C ILE A 542 16.87 31.76 -3.87
N PRO A 543 16.72 33.06 -4.19
CA PRO A 543 17.43 33.70 -5.31
C PRO A 543 18.95 33.52 -5.26
N GLY A 544 19.56 33.07 -6.35
CA GLY A 544 21.01 32.94 -6.54
C GLY A 544 21.70 31.82 -5.73
N LEU A 545 20.95 31.04 -4.95
CA LEU A 545 21.52 29.92 -4.18
C LEU A 545 21.59 28.60 -4.97
N GLY A 546 21.18 28.58 -6.24
CA GLY A 546 21.44 27.46 -7.16
C GLY A 546 22.92 27.32 -7.55
N GLY A 547 23.70 28.40 -7.46
CA GLY A 547 25.09 28.46 -7.94
C GLY A 547 26.16 27.77 -7.07
N TRP A 548 25.81 26.79 -6.23
CA TRP A 548 26.81 26.00 -5.49
C TRP A 548 27.41 24.93 -6.40
N ALA A 549 28.70 25.05 -6.75
CA ALA A 549 29.32 24.16 -7.71
C ALA A 549 30.85 24.11 -7.56
N TRP A 550 31.44 22.92 -7.64
CA TRP A 550 32.88 22.74 -7.71
C TRP A 550 33.41 22.98 -9.12
N GLY A 551 34.55 23.66 -9.23
CA GLY A 551 35.30 23.76 -10.48
C GLY A 551 36.43 22.74 -10.55
N HIS A 552 36.84 22.42 -11.77
CA HIS A 552 37.91 21.46 -12.05
C HIS A 552 39.02 22.12 -12.86
N GLY A 553 40.27 21.89 -12.46
CA GLY A 553 41.43 22.58 -13.05
C GLY A 553 41.33 24.11 -12.90
N GLU A 554 40.92 24.57 -11.71
CA GLU A 554 40.77 25.98 -11.33
C GLU A 554 39.70 26.78 -12.11
N ARG A 555 38.79 26.09 -12.81
CA ARG A 555 37.72 26.70 -13.62
C ARG A 555 36.37 26.05 -13.35
N LEU A 556 35.31 26.86 -13.35
CA LEU A 556 33.92 26.38 -13.27
C LEU A 556 33.35 25.99 -14.64
N ASP A 557 33.78 26.68 -15.69
CA ASP A 557 33.32 26.43 -17.07
C ASP A 557 34.27 25.46 -17.79
N PHE A 558 34.44 24.28 -17.22
CA PHE A 558 35.25 23.20 -17.80
C PHE A 558 34.45 22.38 -18.82
N ASP A 559 35.15 21.65 -19.70
CA ASP A 559 34.52 20.82 -20.73
C ASP A 559 33.84 19.59 -20.14
N ARG A 560 32.50 19.64 -20.05
CA ARG A 560 31.65 18.56 -19.55
C ARG A 560 31.43 17.43 -20.58
N SER A 561 31.94 17.53 -21.81
CA SER A 561 31.74 16.48 -22.85
C SER A 561 32.38 15.13 -22.53
N ARG A 562 33.25 15.09 -21.51
CA ARG A 562 33.92 13.87 -21.03
C ARG A 562 33.03 12.95 -20.18
N ARG A 563 31.84 13.41 -19.78
CA ARG A 563 30.82 12.58 -19.12
C ARG A 563 29.69 12.21 -20.07
N TRP A 564 28.92 11.20 -19.70
CA TRP A 564 27.62 10.96 -20.32
C TRP A 564 26.64 12.05 -19.87
N PRO A 565 25.65 12.45 -20.69
CA PRO A 565 24.76 13.55 -20.36
C PRO A 565 24.11 13.46 -18.97
N ARG A 566 23.80 12.24 -18.50
CA ARG A 566 23.20 11.93 -17.18
C ARG A 566 24.08 10.97 -16.36
N GLY A 567 25.39 11.05 -16.55
CA GLY A 567 26.39 10.24 -15.85
C GLY A 567 27.28 11.07 -14.93
N PRO A 568 28.01 10.44 -13.99
CA PRO A 568 28.96 11.13 -13.14
C PRO A 568 30.10 11.74 -13.94
N LEU A 569 30.71 12.79 -13.39
CA LEU A 569 31.99 13.29 -13.86
C LEU A 569 33.08 12.20 -13.78
N PRO A 570 34.16 12.31 -14.58
CA PRO A 570 35.32 11.44 -14.47
C PRO A 570 35.87 11.38 -13.03
N GLN A 571 36.29 10.19 -12.59
CA GLN A 571 36.71 9.96 -11.20
C GLN A 571 37.93 10.79 -10.78
N GLU A 572 38.78 11.21 -11.72
CA GLU A 572 39.90 12.11 -11.44
C GLU A 572 39.48 13.55 -11.12
N TRP A 573 38.25 13.92 -11.45
CA TRP A 573 37.66 15.24 -11.16
C TRP A 573 36.76 15.16 -9.94
N LEU A 574 35.83 14.20 -9.93
CA LEU A 574 34.89 14.01 -8.83
C LEU A 574 34.77 12.52 -8.52
N LYS A 575 35.06 12.15 -7.27
CA LYS A 575 34.70 10.86 -6.72
C LYS A 575 33.77 11.05 -5.53
N HIS A 576 32.46 10.93 -5.78
CA HIS A 576 31.49 10.92 -4.70
C HIS A 576 31.59 9.62 -3.90
N ARG A 577 31.88 9.73 -2.60
CA ARG A 577 32.10 8.57 -1.70
C ARG A 577 30.81 8.14 -1.02
N GLY A 578 29.86 9.05 -0.81
CA GLY A 578 28.59 8.78 -0.17
C GLY A 578 28.20 9.90 0.80
N HIS A 579 27.37 9.56 1.78
CA HIS A 579 27.01 10.48 2.86
C HIS A 579 26.90 9.76 4.20
N TYR A 580 27.28 10.47 5.26
CA TYR A 580 27.11 10.06 6.64
C TYR A 580 25.87 10.72 7.21
N LEU A 581 25.22 10.04 8.14
CA LEU A 581 24.14 10.58 8.94
C LEU A 581 24.57 10.64 10.41
N SER A 582 24.24 11.76 11.06
CA SER A 582 24.51 11.99 12.48
C SER A 582 23.27 12.65 13.11
N GLY A 583 22.35 11.82 13.62
CA GLY A 583 21.01 12.31 13.97
C GLY A 583 20.26 12.76 12.71
N ASP A 584 19.71 13.98 12.71
CA ASP A 584 19.05 14.56 11.54
C ASP A 584 20.02 15.29 10.59
N ASP A 585 21.29 15.38 10.96
CA ASP A 585 22.31 16.02 10.14
C ASP A 585 22.94 15.04 9.14
N ILE A 586 23.36 15.60 7.99
CA ILE A 586 24.08 14.88 6.95
C ILE A 586 25.48 15.45 6.76
N VAL A 587 26.45 14.57 6.48
CA VAL A 587 27.78 14.93 5.97
C VAL A 587 28.01 14.27 4.63
N LEU A 588 28.08 15.06 3.57
CA LEU A 588 28.47 14.58 2.25
C LEU A 588 29.98 14.29 2.23
N SER A 589 30.37 13.18 1.61
CA SER A 589 31.77 12.82 1.42
C SER A 589 32.07 12.62 -0.05
N TYR A 590 33.06 13.34 -0.55
CA TYR A 590 33.50 13.26 -1.93
C TYR A 590 34.95 13.71 -2.06
N GLU A 591 35.50 13.62 -3.26
CA GLU A 591 36.85 14.05 -3.60
C GLU A 591 36.78 14.94 -4.84
N ILE A 592 37.43 16.10 -4.79
CA ILE A 592 37.50 17.07 -5.88
C ILE A 592 38.97 17.21 -6.30
N ASP A 593 39.27 16.94 -7.57
CA ASP A 593 40.62 17.02 -8.14
C ASP A 593 41.71 16.34 -7.26
N GLY A 594 41.35 15.20 -6.65
CA GLY A 594 42.25 14.40 -5.80
C GLY A 594 42.25 14.74 -4.31
N ARG A 595 41.50 15.77 -3.86
CA ARG A 595 41.42 16.19 -2.45
C ARG A 595 40.08 15.79 -1.83
N GLY A 596 40.12 15.05 -0.72
CA GLY A 596 38.91 14.69 0.02
C GLY A 596 38.21 15.90 0.62
N VAL A 597 36.88 15.88 0.59
CA VAL A 597 36.00 16.91 1.14
C VAL A 597 34.92 16.24 1.99
N LEU A 598 34.74 16.74 3.20
CA LEU A 598 33.55 16.53 4.01
C LEU A 598 32.75 17.83 4.04
N GLU A 599 31.47 17.74 3.71
CA GLU A 599 30.56 18.89 3.67
C GLU A 599 29.34 18.62 4.54
N HIS A 600 29.08 19.50 5.50
CA HIS A 600 27.86 19.51 6.29
C HIS A 600 27.04 20.77 5.96
N PRO A 601 25.94 20.64 5.20
CA PRO A 601 24.99 21.73 4.99
C PRO A 601 24.01 21.84 6.17
N SER A 602 23.68 23.06 6.57
CA SER A 602 22.71 23.37 7.63
C SER A 602 22.06 24.74 7.39
N VAL A 603 21.23 25.22 8.32
CA VAL A 603 20.57 26.52 8.24
C VAL A 603 20.62 27.26 9.59
N ASP A 604 21.03 28.53 9.55
CA ASP A 604 20.96 29.44 10.69
C ASP A 604 19.77 30.40 10.49
N ARG A 605 18.90 30.51 11.50
CA ARG A 605 17.73 31.41 11.50
C ARG A 605 17.82 32.56 12.48
N SER A 606 18.96 32.79 13.10
CA SER A 606 19.19 33.85 14.10
C SER A 606 18.93 35.25 13.55
N ALA A 607 19.06 35.43 12.22
CA ALA A 607 18.75 36.68 11.53
C ALA A 607 17.25 36.87 11.21
N GLY A 608 16.39 35.91 11.55
CA GLY A 608 14.94 35.93 11.28
C GLY A 608 14.55 35.48 9.87
N PHE A 609 15.51 35.03 9.06
CA PHE A 609 15.34 34.44 7.73
C PHE A 609 16.38 33.31 7.57
N PRO A 610 16.18 32.36 6.65
CA PRO A 610 17.13 31.25 6.48
C PRO A 610 18.45 31.74 5.88
N VAL A 611 19.54 31.53 6.62
CA VAL A 611 20.90 31.64 6.12
C VAL A 611 21.43 30.23 5.96
N ILE A 612 21.67 29.80 4.73
CA ILE A 612 22.21 28.47 4.44
C ILE A 612 23.66 28.45 4.84
N THR A 613 24.06 27.46 5.61
CA THR A 613 25.44 27.32 6.07
C THR A 613 26.06 26.03 5.56
N HIS A 614 27.35 26.07 5.21
CA HIS A 614 28.14 24.89 4.88
C HIS A 614 29.38 24.88 5.76
N ARG A 615 29.58 23.79 6.51
CA ARG A 615 30.86 23.49 7.16
C ARG A 615 31.63 22.53 6.26
N LEU A 616 32.85 22.89 5.89
CA LEU A 616 33.70 22.06 5.05
C LEU A 616 34.98 21.66 5.79
N VAL A 617 35.40 20.42 5.61
CA VAL A 617 36.76 19.95 5.90
C VAL A 617 37.36 19.48 4.59
N ILE A 618 38.48 20.07 4.19
CA ILE A 618 39.19 19.74 2.96
C ILE A 618 40.54 19.15 3.32
N GLU A 619 40.82 17.94 2.84
CA GLU A 619 42.09 17.25 3.07
C GLU A 619 43.28 18.01 2.45
N PRO A 620 44.51 17.80 2.97
CA PRO A 620 45.73 18.31 2.37
C PRO A 620 45.84 17.98 0.87
N GLY A 621 46.46 18.85 0.10
CA GLY A 621 46.72 18.62 -1.31
C GLY A 621 47.47 19.74 -2.00
N GLU A 622 48.19 19.38 -3.07
CA GLU A 622 49.00 20.32 -3.87
C GLU A 622 48.16 21.08 -4.92
N THR A 623 46.94 20.61 -5.22
CA THR A 623 46.06 21.21 -6.21
C THR A 623 45.19 22.31 -5.57
N PRO A 624 45.19 23.55 -6.11
CA PRO A 624 44.21 24.56 -5.73
C PRO A 624 42.81 24.16 -6.18
N LEU A 625 41.78 24.46 -5.38
CA LEU A 625 40.38 24.21 -5.72
C LEU A 625 39.64 25.53 -5.90
N VAL A 626 38.54 25.50 -6.67
CA VAL A 626 37.60 26.61 -6.79
C VAL A 626 36.18 26.12 -6.53
N LEU A 627 35.45 26.85 -5.71
CA LEU A 627 34.07 26.57 -5.34
C LEU A 627 33.21 27.80 -5.60
N ALA A 628 32.19 27.67 -6.43
CA ALA A 628 31.12 28.66 -6.54
C ALA A 628 30.22 28.55 -5.30
N LEU A 629 29.98 29.67 -4.63
CA LEU A 629 29.10 29.76 -3.46
C LEU A 629 27.70 30.23 -3.85
N ALA A 630 27.60 31.14 -4.82
CA ALA A 630 26.33 31.65 -5.30
C ALA A 630 26.48 32.18 -6.72
N GLU A 631 25.36 32.31 -7.41
CA GLU A 631 25.27 32.91 -8.74
C GLU A 631 24.39 34.15 -8.73
N ARG A 632 24.53 34.98 -9.77
CA ARG A 632 23.68 36.15 -9.96
C ARG A 632 22.22 35.71 -10.23
N PRO A 633 21.22 36.16 -9.46
CA PRO A 633 19.84 35.68 -9.60
C PRO A 633 19.08 36.12 -10.87
N ASP A 634 19.52 37.19 -11.53
CA ASP A 634 18.87 37.75 -12.73
C ASP A 634 19.90 38.36 -13.71
N GLU A 635 19.43 38.95 -14.82
CA GLU A 635 20.28 39.64 -15.80
C GLU A 635 20.72 41.06 -15.37
N SER A 636 20.48 41.48 -14.13
CA SER A 636 20.79 42.85 -13.66
C SER A 636 22.31 43.12 -13.62
N PRO A 637 22.75 44.38 -13.81
CA PRO A 637 24.17 44.72 -13.82
C PRO A 637 24.85 44.37 -12.49
N LEU A 638 26.11 43.94 -12.57
CA LEU A 638 26.96 43.57 -11.44
C LEU A 638 27.25 44.82 -10.57
N VAL A 639 26.91 44.77 -9.28
CA VAL A 639 27.39 45.74 -8.28
C VAL A 639 28.18 44.98 -7.22
N ILE A 640 29.48 45.28 -7.13
CA ILE A 640 30.33 44.84 -6.03
C ILE A 640 30.21 45.93 -4.96
N MET A 641 29.62 45.61 -3.81
CA MET A 641 29.68 46.45 -2.63
C MET A 641 30.80 45.95 -1.72
N GLU A 642 31.93 46.64 -1.70
CA GLU A 642 32.91 46.49 -0.63
C GLU A 642 32.37 47.24 0.59
N PHE A 643 31.99 46.52 1.64
CA PHE A 643 31.68 47.13 2.93
C PHE A 643 32.98 47.26 3.73
N GLU A 644 33.52 48.47 3.82
CA GLU A 644 34.40 48.80 4.94
C GLU A 644 33.49 49.06 6.15
N PRO A 645 33.61 48.28 7.25
CA PRO A 645 32.81 48.53 8.44
C PRO A 645 33.11 49.91 9.00
N GLU A 646 32.09 50.80 9.02
CA GLU A 646 32.13 52.05 9.78
C GLU A 646 32.26 51.68 11.27
N GLU A 647 33.49 51.84 11.78
CA GLU A 647 33.94 51.55 13.16
C GLU A 647 34.33 50.09 13.50
N ALA A 648 35.23 49.49 12.71
CA ALA A 648 36.22 48.58 13.33
C ALA A 648 37.31 49.43 14.04
N PRO A 649 37.71 49.12 15.29
CA PRO A 649 38.79 49.87 15.96
C PRO A 649 40.09 49.74 15.14
N PRO A 650 40.97 50.77 15.14
CA PRO A 650 42.08 50.81 14.20
C PRO A 650 43.12 49.72 14.53
N LEU A 651 43.16 48.67 13.71
CA LEU A 651 44.25 47.69 13.65
C LEU A 651 45.46 48.36 12.98
N TRP A 652 46.30 49.04 13.77
CA TRP A 652 47.64 49.38 13.31
C TRP A 652 48.55 48.17 13.55
N ALA A 653 48.95 47.61 12.41
CA ALA A 653 49.82 46.45 12.17
C ALA A 653 49.11 45.09 12.24
N ASP A 654 48.95 44.46 11.07
CA ASP A 654 49.47 43.11 10.88
C ASP A 654 49.81 42.81 9.40
N PRO A 655 50.71 41.83 9.12
CA PRO A 655 51.34 41.56 7.82
C PRO A 655 50.41 40.77 6.87
N PRO A 656 50.82 40.48 5.61
CA PRO A 656 49.97 39.72 4.69
C PRO A 656 49.76 38.29 5.22
N GLY A 657 48.52 37.91 5.53
CA GLY A 657 48.18 36.50 5.84
C GLY A 657 47.20 36.21 7.00
N THR A 658 46.25 37.07 7.36
CA THR A 658 45.23 36.78 8.39
C THR A 658 43.81 37.01 7.85
N LEU A 659 42.92 36.01 7.91
CA LEU A 659 41.52 36.11 7.43
C LEU A 659 40.55 36.37 8.58
N ASP A 660 40.01 37.59 8.62
CA ASP A 660 38.75 37.93 9.26
C ASP A 660 37.56 37.55 8.34
N TRP A 661 36.35 37.47 8.88
CA TRP A 661 35.12 37.21 8.10
C TRP A 661 35.05 38.10 6.84
N SER A 662 34.85 37.50 5.67
CA SER A 662 34.71 38.21 4.39
C SER A 662 33.28 38.07 3.86
N ILE A 663 32.69 39.16 3.34
CA ILE A 663 31.34 39.16 2.74
C ILE A 663 31.44 39.58 1.27
N ALA A 664 30.78 38.84 0.38
CA ALA A 664 30.59 39.20 -1.04
C ALA A 664 29.11 39.20 -1.41
N VAL A 665 28.73 40.06 -2.36
CA VAL A 665 27.35 40.26 -2.84
C VAL A 665 27.33 40.32 -4.36
N THR A 666 26.32 39.72 -5.00
CA THR A 666 26.07 39.77 -6.44
C THR A 666 24.58 40.03 -6.75
N GLY A 667 24.29 40.71 -7.85
CA GLY A 667 22.92 41.03 -8.31
C GLY A 667 22.21 42.18 -7.58
N TRP A 668 22.86 42.85 -6.62
CA TRP A 668 22.29 43.99 -5.90
C TRP A 668 22.30 45.27 -6.76
N ASP A 669 21.19 45.98 -6.88
CA ASP A 669 21.12 47.32 -7.53
C ASP A 669 20.24 48.22 -6.67
N ASP A 670 20.85 49.18 -5.96
CA ASP A 670 20.16 50.11 -5.07
C ASP A 670 19.61 51.35 -5.80
N THR A 671 19.80 51.44 -7.12
CA THR A 671 19.37 52.57 -7.94
C THR A 671 17.96 52.40 -8.54
N ARG A 672 17.35 51.22 -8.39
CA ARG A 672 16.00 50.91 -8.91
C ARG A 672 14.91 51.18 -7.87
N ASP A 673 13.72 51.57 -8.35
CA ASP A 673 12.53 51.80 -7.52
C ASP A 673 12.07 50.52 -6.78
N GLU A 674 12.35 49.34 -7.35
CA GLU A 674 12.21 48.04 -6.67
C GLU A 674 13.59 47.35 -6.59
N PRO A 675 14.05 46.92 -5.41
CA PRO A 675 15.33 46.24 -5.24
C PRO A 675 15.40 44.94 -6.04
N SER A 676 16.49 44.77 -6.81
CA SER A 676 16.74 43.56 -7.61
C SER A 676 17.04 42.35 -6.70
N PRO A 677 16.69 41.11 -7.12
CA PRO A 677 17.08 39.92 -6.39
C PRO A 677 18.60 39.82 -6.32
N PHE A 678 19.13 39.52 -5.13
CA PHE A 678 20.57 39.39 -4.89
C PHE A 678 20.91 38.07 -4.19
N ALA A 679 22.17 37.69 -4.26
CA ALA A 679 22.77 36.68 -3.41
C ALA A 679 23.99 37.27 -2.69
N ALA A 680 24.18 36.86 -1.44
CA ALA A 680 25.34 37.25 -0.63
C ALA A 680 25.91 36.04 0.09
N CYS A 681 27.24 36.04 0.24
CA CYS A 681 27.96 35.00 0.95
C CYS A 681 28.92 35.60 1.96
N ALA A 682 29.09 34.92 3.10
CA ALA A 682 30.16 35.20 4.04
C ALA A 682 31.00 33.95 4.27
N ALA A 683 32.31 34.11 4.47
CA ALA A 683 33.23 32.98 4.64
C ALA A 683 34.27 33.24 5.74
N ILE A 684 34.61 32.17 6.45
CA ILE A 684 35.79 32.05 7.31
C ILE A 684 36.49 30.71 7.01
N GLY A 685 37.82 30.69 7.00
CA GLY A 685 38.65 29.56 6.54
C GLY A 685 39.57 30.00 5.39
N GLY A 686 40.85 29.60 5.44
CA GLY A 686 41.94 30.09 4.56
C GLY A 686 41.61 30.16 3.05
N GLY A 687 41.89 31.25 2.33
CA GLY A 687 41.63 31.33 0.88
C GLY A 687 41.32 32.75 0.40
N THR A 688 40.70 32.87 -0.78
CA THR A 688 40.31 34.18 -1.35
C THR A 688 38.90 34.13 -1.92
N LEU A 689 38.05 35.06 -1.47
CA LEU A 689 36.71 35.27 -1.99
C LEU A 689 36.78 36.27 -3.16
N GLU A 690 36.23 35.92 -4.32
CA GLU A 690 36.26 36.76 -5.52
C GLU A 690 34.93 36.65 -6.30
N THR A 691 34.77 37.47 -7.34
CA THR A 691 33.67 37.35 -8.30
C THR A 691 34.22 37.20 -9.72
N ASP A 692 33.48 36.50 -10.58
CA ASP A 692 33.86 36.33 -11.98
C ASP A 692 32.99 37.13 -12.96
N GLU A 693 33.31 37.05 -14.26
CA GLU A 693 32.58 37.76 -15.32
C GLU A 693 31.12 37.29 -15.47
N ALA A 694 30.79 36.08 -15.01
CA ALA A 694 29.43 35.57 -14.97
C ALA A 694 28.64 36.07 -13.74
N GLY A 695 29.30 36.79 -12.82
CA GLY A 695 28.70 37.30 -11.59
C GLY A 695 28.52 36.25 -10.51
N ARG A 696 29.30 35.15 -10.55
CA ARG A 696 29.35 34.13 -9.49
C ARG A 696 30.27 34.59 -8.36
N ILE A 697 29.92 34.25 -7.12
CA ILE A 697 30.79 34.43 -5.95
C ILE A 697 31.62 33.16 -5.78
N LEU A 698 32.94 33.28 -5.79
CA LEU A 698 33.89 32.17 -5.80
C LEU A 698 34.76 32.17 -4.56
N LEU A 699 35.01 30.99 -4.01
CA LEU A 699 36.05 30.74 -3.03
C LEU A 699 37.21 30.00 -3.71
N ARG A 700 38.39 30.62 -3.75
CA ARG A 700 39.65 29.97 -4.13
C ARG A 700 40.32 29.39 -2.90
N ILE A 701 40.50 28.07 -2.93
CA ILE A 701 41.12 27.30 -1.86
C ILE A 701 42.57 26.99 -2.27
N PRO A 702 43.57 27.45 -1.51
CA PRO A 702 44.97 27.23 -1.87
C PRO A 702 45.39 25.76 -1.65
N PRO A 703 46.54 25.36 -2.22
CA PRO A 703 47.24 24.16 -1.78
C PRO A 703 47.57 24.23 -0.29
N SER A 704 47.57 23.10 0.39
CA SER A 704 47.88 23.01 1.83
C SER A 704 48.47 21.64 2.17
N ASP A 705 49.41 21.61 3.12
CA ASP A 705 49.96 20.39 3.74
C ASP A 705 49.17 19.92 4.97
N GLU A 706 48.28 20.78 5.49
CA GLU A 706 47.37 20.49 6.60
C GLU A 706 45.90 20.53 6.14
N PRO A 707 44.97 19.81 6.82
CA PRO A 707 43.54 19.93 6.54
C PRO A 707 43.05 21.36 6.74
N MET A 708 42.14 21.81 5.88
CA MET A 708 41.57 23.16 5.93
C MET A 708 40.08 23.09 6.28
N GLU A 709 39.65 23.91 7.24
CA GLU A 709 38.24 24.03 7.61
C GLU A 709 37.64 25.36 7.17
N TYR A 710 36.37 25.30 6.76
CA TYR A 710 35.61 26.47 6.31
C TYR A 710 34.23 26.52 6.95
N TRP A 711 33.75 27.73 7.22
CA TRP A 711 32.34 27.98 7.50
C TRP A 711 31.81 29.06 6.55
N LEU A 712 30.85 28.65 5.72
CA LEU A 712 30.33 29.43 4.62
C LEU A 712 28.87 29.72 4.90
N LEU A 713 28.46 30.99 4.79
CA LEU A 713 27.09 31.47 4.95
C LEU A 713 26.61 31.96 3.60
N ARG A 714 25.36 31.65 3.24
CA ARG A 714 24.78 31.99 1.95
C ARG A 714 23.34 32.44 2.16
N VAL A 715 22.98 33.58 1.58
CA VAL A 715 21.61 34.11 1.62
C VAL A 715 21.22 34.66 0.25
N GLY A 716 19.96 34.49 -0.11
CA GLY A 716 19.35 35.14 -1.27
C GLY A 716 18.14 35.96 -0.85
N GLY A 717 17.90 37.08 -1.51
CA GLY A 717 16.84 37.98 -1.08
C GLY A 717 16.47 39.05 -2.09
N ARG A 718 15.40 39.78 -1.77
CA ARG A 718 14.92 40.93 -2.55
C ARG A 718 14.86 42.22 -1.72
N LYS A 719 15.24 42.19 -0.44
CA LYS A 719 15.10 43.33 0.49
C LYS A 719 16.45 43.65 1.12
N LYS A 720 16.76 44.95 1.23
CA LYS A 720 17.99 45.44 1.86
C LYS A 720 18.19 44.89 3.28
N GLY A 721 17.11 44.78 4.05
CA GLY A 721 17.15 44.25 5.42
C GLY A 721 17.68 42.82 5.53
N ILE A 722 17.62 42.01 4.46
CA ILE A 722 18.23 40.66 4.44
C ILE A 722 19.77 40.78 4.42
N LEU A 723 20.31 41.71 3.63
CA LEU A 723 21.74 41.95 3.56
C LEU A 723 22.27 42.56 4.87
N GLU A 724 21.57 43.55 5.43
CA GLU A 724 21.89 44.14 6.73
C GLU A 724 21.81 43.08 7.86
N GLY A 725 20.84 42.16 7.78
CA GLY A 725 20.71 41.04 8.72
C GLY A 725 21.87 40.05 8.63
N LEU A 726 22.37 39.74 7.42
CA LEU A 726 23.56 38.90 7.26
C LEU A 726 24.80 39.56 7.88
N GLN A 727 25.00 40.86 7.66
CA GLN A 727 26.13 41.61 8.25
C GLN A 727 26.08 41.61 9.77
N LEU A 728 24.89 41.79 10.35
CA LEU A 728 24.69 41.71 11.79
C LEU A 728 24.96 40.29 12.32
N LEU A 729 24.52 39.25 11.61
CA LEU A 729 24.83 37.87 11.95
C LEU A 729 26.34 37.64 11.98
N VAL A 730 27.05 37.99 10.90
CA VAL A 730 28.51 37.85 10.80
C VAL A 730 29.21 38.58 11.96
N THR A 731 28.83 39.83 12.24
CA THR A 731 29.37 40.61 13.37
C THR A 731 29.21 39.87 14.70
N ASN A 732 28.06 39.23 14.92
CA ASN A 732 27.80 38.44 16.13
C ASN A 732 28.53 37.10 16.17
N LEU A 733 28.98 36.58 15.01
CA LEU A 733 29.72 35.32 14.90
C LEU A 733 31.23 35.49 15.10
N ILE A 734 31.78 36.72 15.01
CA ILE A 734 33.23 36.98 15.14
C ILE A 734 33.80 36.41 16.45
N GLU A 735 33.06 36.52 17.56
CA GLU A 735 33.50 36.05 18.88
C GLU A 735 32.99 34.65 19.24
N ARG A 736 32.29 33.96 18.33
CA ARG A 736 31.70 32.65 18.59
C ARG A 736 32.60 31.51 18.09
N PRO A 737 32.63 30.35 18.78
CA PRO A 737 33.29 29.17 18.26
C PRO A 737 32.58 28.70 16.98
N LEU A 738 33.35 28.06 16.09
CA LEU A 738 32.79 27.39 14.92
C LEU A 738 31.80 26.30 15.37
N PRO A 739 30.74 26.05 14.58
CA PRO A 739 29.93 24.84 14.74
C PRO A 739 30.79 23.58 14.65
N PRO A 740 30.28 22.43 15.17
CA PRO A 740 30.98 21.15 15.12
C PRO A 740 31.60 20.86 13.76
N SER A 741 32.80 20.28 13.77
CA SER A 741 33.48 19.94 12.52
C SER A 741 32.79 18.74 11.88
N PRO A 742 32.56 18.73 10.54
CA PRO A 742 32.07 17.56 9.83
C PRO A 742 32.88 16.28 10.11
N ALA A 743 34.18 16.42 10.42
CA ALA A 743 35.03 15.29 10.78
C ALA A 743 34.65 14.61 12.11
N GLU A 744 33.91 15.27 12.99
CA GLU A 744 33.41 14.71 14.26
C GLU A 744 32.08 13.95 14.06
N MET A 745 31.45 14.08 12.89
CA MET A 745 30.10 13.59 12.59
C MET A 745 30.10 12.33 11.70
N VAL A 746 31.27 11.73 11.46
CA VAL A 746 31.44 10.56 10.57
C VAL A 746 31.58 9.22 11.32
N HIS A 747 31.15 9.19 12.58
CA HIS A 747 31.32 8.02 13.47
C HIS A 747 29.99 7.35 13.88
N GLY A 748 28.89 7.80 13.29
CA GLY A 748 27.53 7.37 13.62
C GLY A 748 26.83 8.28 14.63
N GLY A 749 25.53 8.45 14.44
CA GLY A 749 24.70 9.40 15.19
C GLY A 749 23.98 8.79 16.38
N ALA A 750 23.03 9.54 16.93
CA ALA A 750 21.98 8.94 17.75
C ALA A 750 20.96 8.24 16.86
N LEU A 751 20.49 7.09 17.32
CA LEU A 751 19.46 6.26 16.67
C LEU A 751 18.19 7.07 16.37
N ARG A 752 17.76 7.12 15.10
CA ARG A 752 16.53 7.82 14.68
C ARG A 752 15.32 6.93 14.83
N TRP A 753 15.45 5.65 14.49
CA TRP A 753 14.34 4.71 14.49
C TRP A 753 14.48 3.70 15.64
N ALA A 754 14.34 4.18 16.87
CA ALA A 754 14.57 3.32 18.05
C ALA A 754 13.63 2.11 18.16
N GLY A 755 12.39 2.24 17.68
CA GLY A 755 11.39 1.18 17.73
C GLY A 755 11.75 -0.04 16.88
N THR A 756 11.48 -1.23 17.42
CA THR A 756 11.37 -2.48 16.68
C THR A 756 9.89 -2.83 16.61
N LEU A 757 9.40 -3.20 15.44
CA LEU A 757 8.03 -3.67 15.26
C LEU A 757 8.01 -5.20 15.37
N THR A 758 7.02 -5.74 16.07
CA THR A 758 6.85 -7.18 16.22
C THR A 758 5.59 -7.59 15.50
N THR A 759 5.70 -8.56 14.61
CA THR A 759 4.60 -9.21 13.89
C THR A 759 4.67 -10.72 14.12
N ASN A 760 3.70 -11.48 13.60
CA ASN A 760 3.70 -12.94 13.66
C ASN A 760 3.70 -13.54 12.24
N GLY A 761 3.88 -14.85 12.14
CA GLY A 761 3.72 -15.59 10.90
C GLY A 761 2.66 -16.68 11.01
N THR A 762 2.07 -17.03 9.88
CA THR A 762 1.13 -18.14 9.74
C THR A 762 1.81 -19.28 8.99
N LEU A 763 1.89 -20.45 9.63
CA LEU A 763 2.44 -21.65 9.00
C LEU A 763 1.47 -22.28 8.01
N GLY A 764 1.96 -22.60 6.82
CA GLY A 764 1.24 -23.37 5.82
C GLY A 764 1.09 -24.83 6.23
N ASN A 765 -0.04 -25.44 5.86
CA ASN A 765 -0.34 -26.85 6.12
C ASN A 765 -0.26 -27.74 4.86
N GLN A 766 0.17 -27.18 3.72
CA GLN A 766 0.25 -27.90 2.45
C GLN A 766 1.38 -28.95 2.45
N THR A 767 1.22 -29.99 1.63
CA THR A 767 2.22 -31.07 1.47
C THR A 767 2.47 -31.35 -0.02
N PRO A 768 3.69 -31.69 -0.44
CA PRO A 768 4.90 -31.89 0.37
C PRO A 768 5.70 -30.62 0.67
N TYR A 769 5.27 -29.45 0.19
CA TYR A 769 5.82 -28.16 0.56
C TYR A 769 4.72 -27.28 1.14
N ALA A 770 5.05 -26.50 2.16
CA ALA A 770 4.17 -25.51 2.77
C ALA A 770 4.59 -24.11 2.33
N LEU A 771 3.60 -23.22 2.21
CA LEU A 771 3.81 -21.78 2.06
C LEU A 771 3.42 -21.14 3.39
N ASP A 772 4.41 -20.64 4.13
CA ASP A 772 4.21 -19.86 5.34
C ASP A 772 4.17 -18.36 4.97
N THR A 773 3.32 -17.60 5.64
CA THR A 773 3.18 -16.15 5.45
C THR A 773 3.78 -15.42 6.65
N ILE A 774 4.74 -14.54 6.42
CA ILE A 774 5.29 -13.66 7.46
C ILE A 774 4.57 -12.31 7.36
N GLU A 775 3.92 -11.89 8.43
CA GLU A 775 3.18 -10.64 8.44
C GLU A 775 4.13 -9.43 8.28
N VAL A 776 3.81 -8.60 7.30
CA VAL A 776 4.53 -7.35 7.00
C VAL A 776 3.83 -6.21 7.75
N PRO A 777 4.57 -5.32 8.47
CA PRO A 777 3.98 -4.23 9.24
C PRO A 777 3.52 -3.08 8.34
N PHE A 778 2.43 -3.29 7.59
CA PHE A 778 1.86 -2.27 6.68
C PHE A 778 1.54 -0.96 7.40
N GLU A 779 1.03 -1.08 8.63
CA GLU A 779 0.91 0.04 9.55
C GLU A 779 2.19 0.15 10.38
N ASN A 780 2.83 1.31 10.33
CA ASN A 780 4.05 1.59 11.08
C ASN A 780 4.13 3.07 11.43
N PRO A 781 4.84 3.43 12.53
CA PRO A 781 4.88 4.80 13.05
C PRO A 781 5.57 5.81 12.12
N TRP A 782 6.25 5.34 11.07
CA TRP A 782 6.97 6.18 10.11
C TRP A 782 6.18 6.42 8.82
N ASN A 783 4.98 5.85 8.71
CA ASN A 783 4.15 5.86 7.51
C ASN A 783 4.96 5.42 6.26
N ALA A 784 5.86 4.44 6.46
CA ALA A 784 6.64 3.85 5.38
C ALA A 784 5.76 2.86 4.62
N TRP A 785 5.61 3.06 3.31
CA TRP A 785 4.78 2.18 2.50
C TRP A 785 5.51 0.85 2.21
N MET A 786 5.03 -0.25 2.82
CA MET A 786 5.67 -1.56 2.84
C MET A 786 5.53 -2.38 1.54
N ARG A 787 5.89 -1.78 0.39
CA ARG A 787 5.99 -2.49 -0.88
C ARG A 787 7.35 -3.19 -0.99
N THR A 788 7.46 -4.39 -0.44
CA THR A 788 8.73 -5.13 -0.36
C THR A 788 9.27 -5.48 -1.75
N SER A 789 10.56 -5.21 -1.97
CA SER A 789 11.15 -5.21 -3.31
C SER A 789 12.33 -6.16 -3.48
N ALA A 790 13.14 -6.37 -2.44
CA ALA A 790 14.24 -7.32 -2.44
C ALA A 790 14.56 -7.86 -1.04
N ILE A 791 15.21 -9.02 -1.01
CA ILE A 791 15.59 -9.74 0.20
C ILE A 791 16.97 -10.37 0.02
N ASP A 792 17.74 -10.44 1.11
CA ASP A 792 18.89 -11.33 1.26
C ASP A 792 19.20 -11.62 2.74
N PHE A 793 20.05 -12.59 3.04
CA PHE A 793 20.28 -13.09 4.40
C PHE A 793 21.67 -12.78 4.94
N PHE A 794 21.74 -12.49 6.24
CA PHE A 794 22.97 -12.56 7.01
C PHE A 794 23.26 -14.02 7.40
N ASP A 795 24.53 -14.31 7.69
CA ASP A 795 24.97 -15.64 8.12
C ASP A 795 24.28 -16.13 9.42
N ASP A 796 23.77 -15.20 10.23
CA ASP A 796 23.06 -15.50 11.48
C ASP A 796 21.56 -15.80 11.30
N GLY A 797 21.05 -15.78 10.06
CA GLY A 797 19.66 -16.07 9.73
C GLY A 797 18.73 -14.85 9.74
N ARG A 798 19.20 -13.66 10.13
CA ARG A 798 18.45 -12.42 9.90
C ARG A 798 18.34 -12.14 8.40
N ALA A 799 17.27 -11.49 7.98
CA ALA A 799 17.09 -11.04 6.60
C ALA A 799 17.20 -9.51 6.51
N ALA A 800 17.77 -9.00 5.42
CA ALA A 800 17.60 -7.62 5.00
C ALA A 800 16.50 -7.57 3.94
N VAL A 801 15.50 -6.70 4.10
CA VAL A 801 14.36 -6.54 3.18
C VAL A 801 14.25 -5.07 2.78
N SER A 802 14.29 -4.77 1.47
CA SER A 802 14.07 -3.41 0.97
C SER A 802 12.62 -3.16 0.57
N THR A 803 12.19 -1.90 0.53
CA THR A 803 10.92 -1.47 -0.06
C THR A 803 11.15 -0.61 -1.29
N LEU A 804 10.27 -0.66 -2.29
CA LEU A 804 10.31 0.22 -3.47
C LEU A 804 10.34 1.71 -3.09
N GLY A 805 9.81 2.05 -1.91
CA GLY A 805 9.81 3.40 -1.38
C GLY A 805 11.18 3.93 -0.93
N GLY A 806 12.22 3.11 -0.81
CA GLY A 806 13.55 3.56 -0.41
C GLY A 806 14.02 3.10 0.97
N ASP A 807 13.32 2.17 1.59
CA ASP A 807 13.63 1.67 2.94
C ASP A 807 14.38 0.34 2.90
N VAL A 808 15.17 0.06 3.94
CA VAL A 808 15.73 -1.25 4.26
C VAL A 808 15.40 -1.60 5.70
N TRP A 809 14.93 -2.82 5.90
CA TRP A 809 14.55 -3.39 7.20
C TRP A 809 15.40 -4.62 7.49
N ILE A 810 15.81 -4.79 8.73
CA ILE A 810 16.41 -6.02 9.24
C ILE A 810 15.32 -6.81 9.95
N VAL A 811 15.07 -8.01 9.46
CA VAL A 811 14.03 -8.91 9.95
C VAL A 811 14.69 -10.06 10.70
N SER A 812 14.23 -10.33 11.91
CA SER A 812 14.72 -11.39 12.80
C SER A 812 13.56 -12.19 13.38
N GLY A 813 13.84 -13.33 14.03
CA GLY A 813 12.79 -14.24 14.49
C GLY A 813 12.18 -15.11 13.37
N LEU A 814 12.91 -15.30 12.27
CA LEU A 814 12.49 -16.14 11.13
C LEU A 814 12.73 -17.64 11.41
N ASP A 815 12.20 -18.15 12.51
CA ASP A 815 12.38 -19.53 12.97
C ASP A 815 11.23 -20.47 12.51
N ASP A 816 11.19 -21.69 13.04
CA ASP A 816 10.21 -22.70 12.66
C ASP A 816 8.78 -22.35 13.12
N SER A 817 8.60 -21.58 14.21
CA SER A 817 7.27 -21.24 14.74
C SER A 817 6.70 -19.97 14.13
N LEU A 818 7.57 -19.00 13.80
CA LEU A 818 7.18 -17.64 13.38
C LEU A 818 6.27 -16.93 14.39
N GLU A 819 6.30 -17.31 15.67
CA GLU A 819 5.45 -16.71 16.71
C GLU A 819 5.81 -15.23 16.96
N GLU A 820 7.08 -14.87 16.80
CA GLU A 820 7.58 -13.51 17.05
C GLU A 820 8.61 -13.09 15.98
N VAL A 821 8.15 -12.31 15.00
CA VAL A 821 9.00 -11.77 13.92
C VAL A 821 9.25 -10.29 14.18
N ASN A 822 10.52 -9.91 14.25
CA ASN A 822 10.94 -8.56 14.64
C ASN A 822 11.51 -7.79 13.44
N TRP A 823 10.93 -6.63 13.14
CA TRP A 823 11.30 -5.71 12.06
C TRP A 823 11.97 -4.47 12.62
N LYS A 824 13.25 -4.28 12.29
CA LYS A 824 14.03 -3.09 12.63
C LYS A 824 14.29 -2.27 11.37
N ARG A 825 13.81 -1.03 11.31
CA ARG A 825 14.15 -0.12 10.21
C ARG A 825 15.63 0.24 10.30
N TYR A 826 16.37 0.03 9.22
CA TYR A 826 17.83 0.14 9.18
C TYR A 826 18.31 1.27 8.27
N ALA A 827 17.63 1.51 7.16
CA ALA A 827 17.91 2.62 6.27
C ALA A 827 16.64 3.17 5.62
N ALA A 828 16.68 4.44 5.19
CA ALA A 828 15.63 5.09 4.42
C ALA A 828 16.25 6.05 3.38
N GLY A 829 15.42 6.63 2.52
CA GLY A 829 15.85 7.67 1.57
C GLY A 829 16.57 7.15 0.32
N LEU A 830 16.59 5.84 0.07
CA LEU A 830 17.20 5.24 -1.13
C LEU A 830 16.31 5.39 -2.37
N PHE A 831 16.93 5.40 -3.55
CA PHE A 831 16.21 5.64 -4.81
C PHE A 831 15.74 4.34 -5.47
N GLU A 832 14.46 4.00 -5.28
CA GLU A 832 13.77 2.85 -5.90
C GLU A 832 14.56 1.53 -5.79
N PRO A 833 14.88 1.05 -4.57
CA PRO A 833 15.73 -0.10 -4.39
C PRO A 833 15.00 -1.38 -4.83
N LEU A 834 15.54 -2.07 -5.83
CA LEU A 834 14.93 -3.25 -6.46
C LEU A 834 15.90 -4.45 -6.52
N GLY A 835 17.00 -4.40 -5.76
CA GLY A 835 17.98 -5.46 -5.63
C GLY A 835 18.76 -5.35 -4.33
N LEU A 836 19.09 -6.49 -3.72
CA LEU A 836 19.79 -6.56 -2.44
C LEU A 836 20.78 -7.75 -2.45
N ALA A 837 21.96 -7.52 -1.88
CA ALA A 837 22.93 -8.58 -1.54
C ALA A 837 23.56 -8.29 -0.17
N VAL A 838 23.69 -9.29 0.70
CA VAL A 838 24.44 -9.20 1.95
C VAL A 838 25.81 -9.83 1.74
N ILE A 839 26.86 -9.01 1.74
CA ILE A 839 28.23 -9.43 1.42
C ILE A 839 29.15 -8.99 2.54
N ASP A 840 29.93 -9.93 3.09
CA ASP A 840 30.82 -9.67 4.23
C ASP A 840 30.07 -9.00 5.41
N GLY A 841 28.81 -9.40 5.65
CA GLY A 841 27.94 -8.84 6.69
C GLY A 841 27.41 -7.43 6.43
N LYS A 842 27.61 -6.87 5.23
CA LYS A 842 27.15 -5.53 4.83
C LYS A 842 26.03 -5.61 3.80
N VAL A 843 25.01 -4.77 3.97
CA VAL A 843 23.89 -4.69 3.03
C VAL A 843 24.27 -3.84 1.82
N MET A 844 24.21 -4.44 0.65
CA MET A 844 24.41 -3.81 -0.66
C MET A 844 23.06 -3.68 -1.35
N VAL A 845 22.74 -2.48 -1.86
CA VAL A 845 21.42 -2.18 -2.42
C VAL A 845 21.56 -1.62 -3.83
N THR A 846 20.96 -2.28 -4.82
CA THR A 846 20.82 -1.70 -6.17
C THR A 846 19.70 -0.66 -6.13
N CYS A 847 20.10 0.59 -6.28
CA CYS A 847 19.22 1.74 -6.51
C CYS A 847 19.25 2.10 -8.00
N ARG A 848 18.32 2.96 -8.41
CA ARG A 848 18.25 3.45 -9.79
C ARG A 848 19.47 4.25 -10.23
N ASP A 849 20.12 4.95 -9.31
CA ASP A 849 21.26 5.82 -9.57
C ASP A 849 22.61 5.21 -9.20
N ARG A 850 22.64 4.17 -8.37
CA ARG A 850 23.87 3.59 -7.82
C ARG A 850 23.68 2.20 -7.22
N ILE A 851 24.78 1.57 -6.86
CA ILE A 851 24.80 0.54 -5.82
C ILE A 851 25.29 1.19 -4.53
N THR A 852 24.47 1.14 -3.49
CA THR A 852 24.78 1.69 -2.15
C THR A 852 25.24 0.58 -1.23
N ARG A 853 26.36 0.78 -0.52
CA ARG A 853 26.79 -0.10 0.58
C ARG A 853 26.48 0.59 1.91
N LEU A 854 25.65 -0.05 2.73
CA LEU A 854 25.20 0.51 4.00
C LEU A 854 26.08 0.06 5.15
N HIS A 855 26.48 1.00 6.00
CA HIS A 855 27.29 0.73 7.19
C HIS A 855 26.65 1.29 8.44
N ASP A 856 26.38 0.41 9.39
CA ASP A 856 26.28 0.74 10.80
C ASP A 856 27.71 0.91 11.37
N LEU A 857 28.05 2.13 11.79
CA LEU A 857 29.39 2.49 12.27
C LEU A 857 29.50 2.42 13.80
N ASN A 858 28.37 2.58 14.51
CA ASN A 858 28.30 2.60 15.97
C ASN A 858 27.69 1.32 16.58
N ALA A 859 27.27 0.36 15.74
CA ALA A 859 26.62 -0.91 16.07
C ALA A 859 25.27 -0.78 16.80
N ASP A 860 24.49 0.26 16.49
CA ASP A 860 23.17 0.51 17.10
C ASP A 860 21.98 -0.11 16.35
N GLY A 861 22.25 -0.77 15.20
CA GLY A 861 21.23 -1.38 14.37
C GLY A 861 20.60 -0.44 13.35
N GLU A 862 21.26 0.68 13.01
CA GLU A 862 20.88 1.64 11.96
C GLU A 862 22.09 1.95 11.05
N ALA A 863 21.84 2.28 9.78
CA ALA A 863 22.90 2.68 8.86
C ALA A 863 23.30 4.15 9.08
N ASP A 864 24.59 4.37 9.31
CA ASP A 864 25.21 5.69 9.46
C ASP A 864 25.89 6.17 8.19
N PHE A 865 26.47 5.27 7.40
CA PHE A 865 27.18 5.64 6.17
C PHE A 865 26.58 4.93 4.95
N TYR A 866 26.14 5.75 4.00
CA TYR A 866 25.54 5.34 2.72
C TYR A 866 26.61 5.51 1.65
N GLU A 867 27.47 4.50 1.53
CA GLU A 867 28.60 4.54 0.62
C GLU A 867 28.14 4.36 -0.84
N SER A 868 28.63 5.24 -1.72
CA SER A 868 28.52 5.06 -3.16
C SER A 868 29.56 4.05 -3.64
N PHE A 869 29.19 2.76 -3.67
CA PHE A 869 30.09 1.71 -4.14
C PHE A 869 30.26 1.75 -5.66
N TYR A 870 29.17 2.03 -6.38
CA TYR A 870 29.17 2.24 -7.84
C TYR A 870 28.13 3.30 -8.19
N ALA A 871 28.53 4.33 -8.91
CA ALA A 871 27.61 5.33 -9.47
C ALA A 871 27.22 4.95 -10.91
N ASP A 872 25.92 4.93 -11.21
CA ASP A 872 25.43 4.57 -12.53
C ASP A 872 25.83 5.62 -13.57
N THR A 873 26.35 5.14 -14.70
CA THR A 873 26.89 5.99 -15.77
C THR A 873 25.81 6.68 -16.58
N ASP A 874 24.54 6.28 -16.44
CA ASP A 874 23.43 6.92 -17.13
C ASP A 874 22.10 6.73 -16.39
N VAL A 875 21.73 7.74 -15.60
CA VAL A 875 20.52 7.72 -14.78
C VAL A 875 19.38 8.42 -15.52
N SER A 876 18.47 7.61 -16.04
CA SER A 876 17.26 8.06 -16.72
C SER A 876 16.33 8.84 -15.79
N THR A 877 15.59 9.83 -16.30
CA THR A 877 14.57 10.60 -15.54
C THR A 877 13.14 10.11 -15.79
N THR A 878 12.93 9.04 -16.55
CA THR A 878 11.59 8.51 -16.88
C THR A 878 11.12 7.49 -15.85
N PHE A 879 9.85 7.53 -15.42
CA PHE A 879 9.40 6.76 -14.25
C PHE A 879 9.68 5.24 -14.27
N HIS A 880 9.78 4.61 -15.46
CA HIS A 880 9.89 3.15 -15.59
C HIS A 880 11.34 2.65 -15.84
N ALA A 881 12.34 3.47 -15.54
CA ALA A 881 13.76 3.20 -15.82
C ALA A 881 14.52 2.60 -14.63
N PHE A 882 14.02 1.47 -14.12
CA PHE A 882 14.57 0.76 -12.99
C PHE A 882 15.90 0.06 -13.28
N ASN A 883 16.71 -0.09 -12.23
CA ASN A 883 17.78 -1.07 -12.13
C ASN A 883 17.26 -2.24 -11.29
N PHE A 884 17.11 -3.42 -11.88
CA PHE A 884 16.53 -4.58 -11.24
C PHE A 884 17.60 -5.56 -10.73
N ASP A 885 17.31 -6.13 -9.57
CA ASP A 885 18.04 -7.23 -8.92
C ASP A 885 19.47 -6.86 -8.50
N LEU A 886 20.08 -7.74 -7.73
CA LEU A 886 21.50 -7.71 -7.41
C LEU A 886 21.95 -9.14 -7.13
N GLN A 887 22.87 -9.63 -7.95
CA GLN A 887 23.37 -11.00 -7.87
C GLN A 887 24.89 -11.00 -7.76
N GLU A 888 25.43 -11.78 -6.83
CA GLU A 888 26.87 -12.02 -6.74
C GLU A 888 27.25 -13.21 -7.64
N GLY A 889 28.24 -13.00 -8.51
CA GLY A 889 28.85 -14.06 -9.29
C GLY A 889 29.99 -14.76 -8.53
N PRO A 890 30.46 -15.92 -9.00
CA PRO A 890 31.44 -16.76 -8.30
C PRO A 890 32.84 -16.14 -8.11
N LYS A 891 33.07 -14.92 -8.63
CA LYS A 891 34.31 -14.14 -8.48
C LYS A 891 34.14 -12.92 -7.59
N GLY A 892 32.98 -12.75 -6.96
CA GLY A 892 32.62 -11.54 -6.21
C GLY A 892 32.28 -10.34 -7.08
N ASP A 893 32.00 -10.55 -8.37
CA ASP A 893 31.45 -9.51 -9.23
C ASP A 893 29.94 -9.42 -9.00
N LEU A 894 29.40 -8.21 -9.01
CA LEU A 894 27.97 -7.96 -8.91
C LEU A 894 27.33 -7.83 -10.28
N PHE A 895 26.08 -8.30 -10.41
CA PHE A 895 25.27 -8.17 -11.61
C PHE A 895 23.92 -7.57 -11.28
N PHE A 896 23.44 -6.67 -12.15
CA PHE A 896 22.07 -6.15 -12.16
C PHE A 896 21.61 -5.93 -13.61
N VAL A 897 20.32 -5.73 -13.84
CA VAL A 897 19.78 -5.53 -15.20
C VAL A 897 18.96 -4.24 -15.30
N LYS A 898 19.16 -3.46 -16.37
CA LYS A 898 18.46 -2.20 -16.61
C LYS A 898 17.17 -2.41 -17.41
N SER A 899 16.14 -1.61 -17.15
CA SER A 899 15.01 -1.45 -18.07
C SER A 899 15.49 -1.13 -19.49
N GLY A 900 14.91 -1.74 -20.52
CA GLY A 900 15.23 -1.49 -21.94
C GLY A 900 14.13 -0.85 -22.76
N GLN A 901 12.94 -0.66 -22.18
CA GLN A 901 11.86 0.14 -22.71
C GLN A 901 11.35 1.11 -21.65
N TYR A 902 10.74 2.22 -22.09
CA TYR A 902 10.25 3.31 -21.23
C TYR A 902 11.37 3.99 -20.43
N THR A 903 12.60 3.84 -20.93
CA THR A 903 13.79 4.54 -20.48
C THR A 903 14.36 5.34 -21.64
N ASP A 904 14.98 6.45 -21.30
CA ASP A 904 15.83 7.22 -22.18
C ASP A 904 17.32 6.90 -21.98
N SER A 905 17.65 5.84 -21.19
CA SER A 905 19.01 5.36 -20.97
C SER A 905 19.66 4.82 -22.25
N ASP A 906 20.88 5.26 -22.52
CA ASP A 906 21.73 4.83 -23.63
C ASP A 906 22.21 3.36 -23.48
N VAL A 907 22.21 2.82 -22.26
CA VAL A 907 22.49 1.40 -21.96
C VAL A 907 21.25 0.64 -21.48
N GLY A 908 20.04 1.10 -21.86
CA GLY A 908 18.79 0.42 -21.51
C GLY A 908 18.79 -1.05 -21.95
N GLY A 909 18.22 -1.93 -21.13
CA GLY A 909 18.07 -3.35 -21.44
C GLY A 909 19.39 -4.13 -21.42
N ALA A 910 20.41 -3.58 -20.77
CA ALA A 910 21.70 -4.22 -20.54
C ALA A 910 21.74 -4.93 -19.18
N VAL A 911 22.42 -6.08 -19.16
CA VAL A 911 22.94 -6.65 -17.91
C VAL A 911 24.28 -6.00 -17.63
N MET A 912 24.41 -5.38 -16.46
CA MET A 912 25.62 -4.74 -15.99
C MET A 912 26.39 -5.71 -15.11
N ARG A 913 27.71 -5.73 -15.26
CA ARG A 913 28.66 -6.43 -14.38
C ARG A 913 29.54 -5.39 -13.70
N VAL A 914 29.55 -5.36 -12.38
CA VAL A 914 30.38 -4.47 -11.55
C VAL A 914 31.41 -5.34 -10.83
N THR A 915 32.70 -5.03 -10.98
CA THR A 915 33.76 -5.78 -10.29
C THR A 915 33.78 -5.45 -8.80
N ARG A 916 34.50 -6.26 -8.01
CA ARG A 916 34.68 -6.01 -6.58
C ARG A 916 35.34 -4.65 -6.27
N GLU A 917 36.09 -4.11 -7.23
CA GLU A 917 36.72 -2.78 -7.16
C GLU A 917 35.80 -1.64 -7.63
N GLY A 918 34.56 -1.93 -8.04
CA GLY A 918 33.57 -0.94 -8.46
C GLY A 918 33.58 -0.58 -9.95
N ALA A 919 34.37 -1.27 -10.79
CA ALA A 919 34.40 -1.02 -12.23
C ALA A 919 33.23 -1.71 -12.95
N ALA A 920 32.48 -0.99 -13.79
CA ALA A 920 31.29 -1.53 -14.46
C ALA A 920 31.46 -1.76 -15.96
N PHE A 921 30.83 -2.83 -16.46
CA PHE A 921 30.85 -3.23 -17.87
C PHE A 921 29.49 -3.80 -18.30
N VAL A 922 29.08 -3.51 -19.54
CA VAL A 922 27.94 -4.19 -20.17
C VAL A 922 28.30 -5.65 -20.43
N TYR A 923 27.61 -6.58 -19.78
CA TYR A 923 27.79 -8.02 -19.94
C TYR A 923 27.07 -8.53 -21.20
N CYS A 924 25.79 -8.19 -21.39
CA CYS A 924 24.97 -8.51 -22.56
C CYS A 924 23.80 -7.51 -22.69
N THR A 925 23.06 -7.54 -23.80
CA THR A 925 21.99 -6.55 -24.09
C THR A 925 20.73 -7.18 -24.70
N GLY A 926 19.70 -6.37 -24.92
CA GLY A 926 18.52 -6.75 -25.70
C GLY A 926 17.35 -7.25 -24.85
N PHE A 927 17.22 -6.77 -23.61
CA PHE A 927 16.07 -7.00 -22.75
C PHE A 927 15.08 -5.82 -22.79
N ARG A 928 13.80 -6.07 -22.50
CA ARG A 928 12.73 -5.07 -22.60
C ARG A 928 12.41 -4.47 -21.23
N THR A 929 11.83 -5.26 -20.34
CA THR A 929 11.48 -4.88 -18.96
C THR A 929 11.80 -6.08 -18.07
N PRO A 930 13.10 -6.36 -17.85
CA PRO A 930 13.56 -7.59 -17.20
C PRO A 930 13.47 -7.46 -15.68
N ASN A 931 12.29 -7.66 -15.10
CA ASN A 931 12.10 -7.46 -13.67
C ASN A 931 12.90 -8.46 -12.81
N GLY A 932 13.11 -9.69 -13.29
CA GLY A 932 13.76 -10.74 -12.50
C GLY A 932 15.08 -11.22 -13.06
N MET A 933 16.07 -11.43 -12.17
CA MET A 933 17.33 -12.07 -12.51
C MET A 933 17.66 -13.18 -11.49
N GLY A 934 18.60 -14.04 -11.86
CA GLY A 934 19.22 -15.03 -10.99
C GLY A 934 20.60 -15.41 -11.54
N MET A 935 21.24 -16.39 -10.91
CA MET A 935 22.51 -16.94 -11.37
C MET A 935 22.39 -18.43 -11.63
N SER A 936 22.98 -18.90 -12.72
CA SER A 936 23.20 -20.33 -12.94
C SER A 936 24.34 -20.84 -12.06
N PRO A 937 24.42 -22.16 -11.77
CA PRO A 937 25.52 -22.76 -11.02
C PRO A 937 26.91 -22.52 -11.60
N ASP A 938 27.01 -22.27 -12.91
CA ASP A 938 28.28 -21.93 -13.57
C ASP A 938 28.58 -20.42 -13.60
N GLY A 939 27.79 -19.60 -12.90
CA GLY A 939 28.03 -18.18 -12.69
C GLY A 939 27.61 -17.30 -13.87
N ARG A 940 26.63 -17.71 -14.67
CA ARG A 940 26.03 -16.88 -15.72
C ARG A 940 24.71 -16.28 -15.25
N PRO A 941 24.43 -14.99 -15.55
CA PRO A 941 23.12 -14.43 -15.26
C PRO A 941 22.00 -15.17 -16.01
N LEU A 942 20.91 -15.44 -15.31
CA LEU A 942 19.62 -15.88 -15.83
C LEU A 942 18.68 -14.68 -15.76
N VAL A 943 18.09 -14.28 -16.89
CA VAL A 943 17.27 -13.06 -16.94
C VAL A 943 15.86 -13.42 -17.41
N GLY A 944 14.88 -13.11 -16.56
CA GLY A 944 13.45 -13.11 -16.87
C GLY A 944 13.06 -11.80 -17.56
N ASP A 945 12.33 -11.87 -18.67
CA ASP A 945 11.90 -10.69 -19.43
C ASP A 945 10.46 -10.80 -19.90
N ASN A 946 9.75 -9.68 -19.89
CA ASN A 946 8.30 -9.65 -20.05
C ASN A 946 7.90 -9.51 -21.52
N GLN A 947 6.83 -10.19 -21.91
CA GLN A 947 6.19 -10.01 -23.22
C GLN A 947 5.95 -8.53 -23.55
N GLY A 948 6.25 -8.14 -24.79
CA GLY A 948 5.90 -6.83 -25.33
C GLY A 948 6.60 -6.54 -26.65
N ASN A 949 7.00 -5.29 -26.91
CA ASN A 949 7.69 -4.95 -28.15
C ASN A 949 8.98 -5.75 -28.29
N TRP A 950 9.15 -6.44 -29.43
CA TRP A 950 10.29 -7.30 -29.71
C TRP A 950 10.43 -8.54 -28.81
N ILE A 951 9.54 -8.75 -27.85
CA ILE A 951 9.51 -9.91 -26.95
C ILE A 951 8.18 -10.64 -27.16
N PRO A 952 8.15 -11.71 -27.99
CA PRO A 952 6.90 -12.33 -28.44
C PRO A 952 6.04 -12.93 -27.32
N ALA A 953 6.70 -13.49 -26.32
CA ALA A 953 6.14 -14.04 -25.09
C ALA A 953 7.15 -13.80 -23.96
N SER A 954 6.73 -13.88 -22.70
CA SER A 954 7.66 -13.79 -21.56
C SER A 954 8.70 -14.91 -21.66
N LYS A 955 9.88 -14.74 -21.05
CA LYS A 955 10.99 -15.71 -21.22
C LYS A 955 11.98 -15.70 -20.08
N VAL A 956 12.73 -16.79 -19.92
CA VAL A 956 13.97 -16.82 -19.13
C VAL A 956 15.14 -17.15 -20.06
N SER A 957 16.17 -16.30 -20.04
CA SER A 957 17.36 -16.42 -20.89
C SER A 957 18.59 -16.77 -20.05
N LEU A 958 19.23 -17.90 -20.36
CA LEU A 958 20.58 -18.20 -19.85
C LEU A 958 21.59 -17.38 -20.63
N THR A 959 22.19 -16.38 -19.97
CA THR A 959 22.90 -15.34 -20.70
C THR A 959 24.36 -15.68 -21.00
N LYS A 960 24.90 -15.12 -22.09
CA LYS A 960 26.33 -15.18 -22.43
C LYS A 960 26.88 -13.79 -22.67
N ARG A 961 28.18 -13.63 -22.42
CA ARG A 961 28.91 -12.38 -22.67
C ARG A 961 28.72 -11.90 -24.11
N ARG A 962 28.34 -10.64 -24.28
CA ARG A 962 27.99 -9.97 -25.56
C ARG A 962 26.80 -10.60 -26.29
N GLY A 963 25.97 -11.38 -25.61
CA GLY A 963 24.71 -11.88 -26.15
C GLY A 963 23.73 -10.74 -26.44
N PHE A 964 22.80 -11.00 -27.36
CA PHE A 964 21.71 -10.09 -27.70
C PHE A 964 20.38 -10.83 -27.61
N TYR A 965 19.47 -10.34 -26.77
CA TYR A 965 18.22 -11.04 -26.43
C TYR A 965 16.98 -10.45 -27.12
N GLY A 966 17.12 -9.67 -28.18
CA GLY A 966 16.05 -9.43 -29.15
C GLY A 966 15.42 -8.05 -29.16
N VAL A 967 15.73 -7.15 -28.22
CA VAL A 967 15.16 -5.79 -28.17
C VAL A 967 16.13 -4.77 -28.77
N PHE A 968 15.82 -4.23 -29.96
CA PHE A 968 16.71 -3.29 -30.64
C PHE A 968 16.84 -1.89 -30.02
N PRO A 969 15.78 -1.27 -29.47
CA PRO A 969 15.93 -0.01 -28.74
C PRO A 969 16.95 -0.07 -27.59
N ALA A 970 17.18 -1.26 -27.03
CA ALA A 970 18.15 -1.56 -25.97
C ALA A 970 19.61 -1.74 -26.47
N VAL A 971 19.93 -1.29 -27.69
CA VAL A 971 21.25 -1.43 -28.30
C VAL A 971 21.75 -0.05 -28.77
N ASN A 972 22.01 0.87 -27.84
CA ASN A 972 22.59 2.18 -28.15
C ASN A 972 24.04 2.34 -27.64
N ASN A 973 24.91 1.39 -27.94
CA ASN A 973 26.36 1.51 -27.70
C ASN A 973 27.11 2.12 -28.91
N GLY A 974 26.73 3.34 -29.33
CA GLY A 974 27.55 4.16 -30.25
C GLY A 974 27.36 3.95 -31.76
N GLY A 975 26.18 3.52 -32.21
CA GLY A 975 25.80 3.39 -33.63
C GLY A 975 24.27 3.24 -33.76
N PRO A 976 23.67 3.57 -34.93
CA PRO A 976 22.26 3.96 -35.01
C PRO A 976 21.32 2.87 -34.50
N GLY A 977 20.25 3.29 -33.80
CA GLY A 977 19.05 2.53 -33.38
C GLY A 977 18.28 1.89 -34.53
N ARG A 978 19.01 1.20 -35.41
CA ARG A 978 18.57 0.48 -36.59
C ARG A 978 18.78 -0.99 -36.28
N GLN A 979 17.83 -1.81 -36.71
CA GLN A 979 17.99 -3.26 -36.69
C GLN A 979 19.26 -3.66 -37.47
N THR A 980 20.34 -3.97 -36.74
CA THR A 980 21.64 -4.40 -37.30
C THR A 980 21.78 -5.92 -37.36
N ARG A 981 20.89 -6.64 -36.67
CA ARG A 981 20.79 -8.09 -36.67
C ARG A 981 19.41 -8.52 -37.18
N THR A 982 19.34 -9.69 -37.79
CA THR A 982 18.08 -10.33 -38.19
C THR A 982 17.74 -11.52 -37.29
N ASP A 983 18.47 -11.68 -36.19
CA ASP A 983 18.37 -12.77 -35.24
C ASP A 983 18.67 -12.28 -33.81
N PHE A 984 18.45 -13.16 -32.83
CA PHE A 984 18.81 -12.97 -31.43
C PHE A 984 19.08 -14.33 -30.77
N ASP A 985 19.81 -14.31 -29.66
CA ASP A 985 20.13 -15.49 -28.88
C ASP A 985 18.86 -16.06 -28.22
N GLN A 986 18.55 -17.33 -28.49
CA GLN A 986 17.31 -17.95 -28.04
C GLN A 986 17.29 -18.11 -26.50
N PRO A 987 16.14 -17.87 -25.85
CA PRO A 987 16.00 -18.11 -24.42
C PRO A 987 15.98 -19.60 -24.11
N ALA A 988 16.21 -19.93 -22.84
CA ALA A 988 16.06 -21.29 -22.35
C ALA A 988 14.59 -21.72 -22.35
N ILE A 989 13.69 -20.79 -22.02
CA ILE A 989 12.25 -21.05 -21.97
C ILE A 989 11.46 -19.81 -22.42
N TRP A 990 10.43 -20.05 -23.23
CA TRP A 990 9.33 -19.13 -23.49
C TRP A 990 8.14 -19.49 -22.60
N MET A 991 7.42 -18.46 -22.16
CA MET A 991 6.26 -18.56 -21.28
C MET A 991 5.14 -17.68 -21.86
N PRO A 992 4.00 -18.25 -22.26
CA PRO A 992 2.88 -17.47 -22.75
C PRO A 992 2.29 -16.62 -21.62
N GLN A 993 1.64 -15.52 -21.98
CA GLN A 993 1.05 -14.59 -21.02
C GLN A 993 0.03 -15.23 -20.04
N SER A 994 -0.64 -16.30 -20.48
CA SER A 994 -1.55 -17.08 -19.64
C SER A 994 -0.83 -17.82 -18.50
N LEU A 995 0.43 -18.21 -18.72
CA LEU A 995 1.28 -18.83 -17.72
C LEU A 995 2.01 -17.79 -16.87
N ASP A 996 2.67 -16.82 -17.51
CA ASP A 996 3.38 -15.73 -16.83
C ASP A 996 3.34 -14.44 -17.66
N SER A 997 2.73 -13.40 -17.08
CA SER A 997 2.59 -12.08 -17.70
C SER A 997 3.68 -11.08 -17.29
N SER A 998 4.43 -11.36 -16.22
CA SER A 998 5.55 -10.54 -15.75
C SER A 998 6.50 -11.39 -14.91
N CYS A 999 7.68 -11.67 -15.45
CA CYS A 999 8.67 -12.57 -14.87
C CYS A 999 9.35 -11.96 -13.63
N GLY A 1000 9.48 -12.76 -12.58
CA GLY A 1000 10.31 -12.48 -11.41
C GLY A 1000 11.63 -13.25 -11.45
N GLY A 1001 12.35 -13.30 -10.32
CA GLY A 1001 13.71 -13.85 -10.21
C GLY A 1001 13.82 -15.35 -10.48
N GLN A 1002 15.06 -15.83 -10.52
CA GLN A 1002 15.37 -17.27 -10.60
C GLN A 1002 16.37 -17.66 -9.50
N LEU A 1003 16.26 -18.88 -8.99
CA LEU A 1003 17.14 -19.40 -7.95
C LEU A 1003 17.50 -20.85 -8.25
N TRP A 1004 18.79 -21.18 -8.21
CA TRP A 1004 19.22 -22.56 -8.10
C TRP A 1004 19.24 -22.95 -6.62
N VAL A 1005 18.43 -23.93 -6.24
CA VAL A 1005 18.35 -24.36 -4.85
C VAL A 1005 19.37 -25.48 -4.63
N GLU A 1006 20.40 -25.24 -3.82
CA GLU A 1006 21.47 -26.22 -3.57
C GLU A 1006 21.40 -26.92 -2.21
N ASP A 1007 20.59 -26.41 -1.27
CA ASP A 1007 20.46 -27.01 0.05
C ASP A 1007 19.58 -28.27 0.01
N GLU A 1008 20.10 -29.38 0.54
CA GLU A 1008 19.38 -30.67 0.59
C GLU A 1008 18.17 -30.64 1.54
N ARG A 1009 18.14 -29.72 2.52
CA ARG A 1009 17.00 -29.52 3.44
C ARG A 1009 15.76 -29.05 2.71
N PHE A 1010 15.92 -28.43 1.54
CA PHE A 1010 14.80 -28.08 0.67
C PHE A 1010 14.15 -29.31 0.00
N GLY A 1011 14.61 -30.53 0.26
CA GLY A 1011 13.92 -31.75 -0.12
C GLY A 1011 13.99 -32.05 -1.63
N PRO A 1012 12.92 -32.62 -2.24
CA PRO A 1012 12.99 -33.15 -3.61
C PRO A 1012 13.29 -32.15 -4.73
N LEU A 1013 13.10 -30.85 -4.50
CA LEU A 1013 13.45 -29.77 -5.44
C LEU A 1013 14.86 -29.20 -5.21
N SER A 1014 15.62 -29.75 -4.27
CA SER A 1014 17.06 -29.47 -4.18
C SER A 1014 17.79 -29.90 -5.47
N GLY A 1015 18.77 -29.12 -5.88
CA GLY A 1015 19.47 -29.26 -7.17
C GLY A 1015 18.59 -28.95 -8.38
N ARG A 1016 17.60 -28.05 -8.26
CA ARG A 1016 16.71 -27.60 -9.34
C ARG A 1016 16.58 -26.08 -9.34
N TYR A 1017 16.12 -25.53 -10.47
CA TYR A 1017 15.77 -24.11 -10.54
C TYR A 1017 14.34 -23.86 -10.09
N LEU A 1018 14.18 -22.74 -9.38
CA LEU A 1018 12.90 -22.08 -9.17
C LEU A 1018 12.83 -20.79 -9.99
N HIS A 1019 11.62 -20.42 -10.36
CA HIS A 1019 11.31 -19.15 -11.01
C HIS A 1019 10.07 -18.55 -10.36
N THR A 1020 9.97 -17.22 -10.28
CA THR A 1020 8.80 -16.52 -9.74
C THR A 1020 8.09 -15.68 -10.80
N SER A 1021 6.80 -15.42 -10.63
CA SER A 1021 6.03 -14.49 -11.45
C SER A 1021 5.55 -13.32 -10.59
N PHE A 1022 5.94 -12.12 -11.00
CA PHE A 1022 5.36 -10.88 -10.51
C PHE A 1022 3.91 -10.74 -10.98
N GLY A 1023 3.63 -11.07 -12.25
CA GLY A 1023 2.32 -10.82 -12.85
C GLY A 1023 1.20 -11.72 -12.32
N LYS A 1024 1.55 -12.87 -11.77
CA LYS A 1024 0.58 -13.86 -11.24
C LYS A 1024 0.71 -14.12 -9.73
N GLY A 1025 1.83 -13.73 -9.11
CA GLY A 1025 2.14 -14.14 -7.74
C GLY A 1025 2.31 -15.66 -7.63
N TRP A 1026 2.99 -16.29 -8.60
CA TRP A 1026 3.21 -17.74 -8.65
C TRP A 1026 4.69 -18.09 -8.60
N MET A 1027 4.97 -19.32 -8.18
CA MET A 1027 6.29 -19.94 -8.26
C MET A 1027 6.25 -21.13 -9.22
N TYR A 1028 7.36 -21.39 -9.91
CA TYR A 1028 7.50 -22.45 -10.89
C TYR A 1028 8.73 -23.31 -10.60
N GLY A 1029 8.63 -24.60 -10.90
CA GLY A 1029 9.79 -25.45 -11.12
C GLY A 1029 10.32 -25.24 -12.54
N LEU A 1030 11.64 -25.16 -12.69
CA LEU A 1030 12.31 -24.90 -13.96
C LEU A 1030 13.47 -25.89 -14.17
N THR A 1031 13.56 -26.42 -15.39
CA THR A 1031 14.71 -27.20 -15.86
C THR A 1031 15.34 -26.48 -17.03
N ILE A 1032 16.67 -26.32 -17.01
CA ILE A 1032 17.45 -25.74 -18.10
C ILE A 1032 18.54 -26.73 -18.50
N GLU A 1033 18.58 -27.06 -19.78
CA GLU A 1033 19.61 -27.88 -20.41
C GLU A 1033 20.45 -26.99 -21.34
N ASP A 1034 21.78 -27.08 -21.27
CA ASP A 1034 22.70 -26.30 -22.10
C ASP A 1034 23.77 -27.20 -22.76
N GLU A 1035 23.41 -27.81 -23.90
CA GLU A 1035 24.34 -28.54 -24.77
C GLU A 1035 24.76 -27.67 -25.97
N GLY A 1036 25.07 -26.40 -25.73
CA GLY A 1036 25.51 -25.42 -26.74
C GLY A 1036 24.41 -24.48 -27.24
N VAL A 1037 23.14 -24.86 -27.07
CA VAL A 1037 21.98 -23.97 -27.19
C VAL A 1037 21.07 -24.26 -26.00
N PRO A 1038 20.76 -23.27 -25.15
CA PRO A 1038 19.94 -23.50 -23.97
C PRO A 1038 18.51 -23.84 -24.37
N GLN A 1039 17.88 -24.75 -23.64
CA GLN A 1039 16.45 -25.07 -23.76
C GLN A 1039 15.94 -25.57 -22.40
N GLY A 1040 14.63 -25.74 -22.24
CA GLY A 1040 14.12 -26.06 -20.91
C GLY A 1040 12.64 -26.37 -20.85
N ALA A 1041 12.20 -26.61 -19.61
CA ALA A 1041 10.84 -26.89 -19.25
C ALA A 1041 10.44 -26.15 -17.96
N VAL A 1042 9.21 -25.66 -17.89
CA VAL A 1042 8.68 -24.94 -16.73
C VAL A 1042 7.26 -25.43 -16.39
N TRP A 1043 6.95 -25.51 -15.10
CA TRP A 1043 5.62 -25.87 -14.60
C TRP A 1043 5.30 -25.11 -13.31
N ARG A 1044 4.02 -24.82 -13.10
CA ARG A 1044 3.55 -24.09 -11.92
C ARG A 1044 3.60 -24.98 -10.68
N LEU A 1045 4.15 -24.45 -9.59
CA LEU A 1045 3.98 -25.02 -8.24
C LEU A 1045 2.65 -24.54 -7.65
N PRO A 1046 2.00 -25.33 -6.77
CA PRO A 1046 0.63 -25.08 -6.31
C PRO A 1046 0.55 -23.98 -5.23
N PHE A 1047 1.24 -22.87 -5.46
CA PHE A 1047 1.29 -21.72 -4.57
C PHE A 1047 0.61 -20.50 -5.21
N GLN A 1048 -0.01 -19.71 -4.35
CA GLN A 1048 -0.52 -18.38 -4.65
C GLN A 1048 0.03 -17.48 -3.55
N PHE A 1049 0.91 -16.56 -3.93
CA PHE A 1049 1.53 -15.59 -3.04
C PHE A 1049 0.62 -14.38 -2.88
N ASP A 1050 0.79 -13.66 -1.77
CA ASP A 1050 -0.04 -12.51 -1.38
C ASP A 1050 0.19 -11.29 -2.28
N ALA A 1051 1.31 -11.22 -2.99
CA ALA A 1051 1.66 -10.15 -3.92
C ALA A 1051 2.39 -10.68 -5.16
N GLY A 1052 2.73 -9.78 -6.10
CA GLY A 1052 3.57 -10.12 -7.23
C GLY A 1052 5.02 -10.41 -6.81
N ILE A 1053 5.41 -11.68 -6.74
CA ILE A 1053 6.74 -12.07 -6.24
C ILE A 1053 7.84 -11.94 -7.30
N GLN A 1054 8.87 -11.17 -6.96
CA GLN A 1054 9.94 -10.80 -7.89
C GLN A 1054 11.34 -11.16 -7.41
N ARG A 1055 11.56 -11.36 -6.10
CA ARG A 1055 12.85 -11.81 -5.55
C ARG A 1055 12.64 -13.01 -4.66
N LEU A 1056 13.64 -13.89 -4.66
CA LEU A 1056 13.70 -15.08 -3.83
C LEU A 1056 15.13 -15.38 -3.42
N ARG A 1057 15.31 -15.92 -2.23
CA ARG A 1057 16.61 -16.32 -1.67
C ARG A 1057 16.48 -17.59 -0.85
N LEU A 1058 17.54 -18.38 -0.87
CA LEU A 1058 17.69 -19.54 0.00
C LEU A 1058 18.22 -19.04 1.35
N ALA A 1059 17.51 -19.36 2.44
CA ALA A 1059 17.91 -18.95 3.77
C ALA A 1059 18.96 -19.92 4.35
N PRO A 1060 20.09 -19.43 4.90
CA PRO A 1060 21.17 -20.28 5.37
C PRO A 1060 20.82 -21.08 6.63
N HIS A 1061 19.96 -20.53 7.49
CA HIS A 1061 19.68 -21.12 8.81
C HIS A 1061 18.74 -22.33 8.72
N ASP A 1062 17.73 -22.32 7.86
CA ASP A 1062 16.72 -23.40 7.74
C ASP A 1062 16.74 -24.14 6.38
N GLY A 1063 17.39 -23.59 5.36
CA GLY A 1063 17.41 -24.16 4.01
C GLY A 1063 16.09 -23.98 3.25
N ALA A 1064 15.20 -23.11 3.72
CA ALA A 1064 13.94 -22.75 3.07
C ALA A 1064 14.14 -21.62 2.04
N VAL A 1065 13.17 -21.46 1.15
CA VAL A 1065 13.19 -20.39 0.14
C VAL A 1065 12.24 -19.28 0.57
N TYR A 1066 12.77 -18.09 0.80
CA TYR A 1066 11.99 -16.91 1.12
C TYR A 1066 11.79 -16.04 -0.12
N THR A 1067 10.63 -15.41 -0.22
CA THR A 1067 10.26 -14.56 -1.34
C THR A 1067 9.71 -13.23 -0.85
N VAL A 1068 9.96 -12.18 -1.61
CA VAL A 1068 9.30 -10.88 -1.45
C VAL A 1068 8.71 -10.43 -2.79
N GLY A 1069 7.67 -9.61 -2.68
CA GLY A 1069 6.91 -9.13 -3.81
C GLY A 1069 6.09 -7.92 -3.47
N LEU A 1070 5.58 -7.25 -4.50
CA LEU A 1070 4.70 -6.10 -4.37
C LEU A 1070 3.60 -6.15 -5.43
N SER A 1071 2.55 -5.36 -5.23
CA SER A 1071 1.49 -5.14 -6.23
C SER A 1071 1.50 -3.68 -6.71
N GLY A 1072 0.95 -3.41 -7.90
CA GLY A 1072 0.75 -2.03 -8.40
C GLY A 1072 0.84 -1.83 -9.91
N TRP A 1073 1.49 -2.73 -10.64
CA TRP A 1073 1.49 -2.73 -12.13
C TRP A 1073 0.66 -3.88 -12.71
N GLN A 1074 0.95 -5.06 -12.20
CA GLN A 1074 0.21 -6.30 -12.31
C GLN A 1074 0.31 -6.97 -10.92
N GLY A 1075 -0.32 -8.12 -10.77
CA GLY A 1075 -0.25 -8.88 -9.54
C GLY A 1075 -1.35 -9.92 -9.50
N PRO A 1076 -1.37 -10.76 -8.45
CA PRO A 1076 -2.54 -11.57 -8.17
C PRO A 1076 -3.77 -10.67 -7.92
N GLY A 1077 -4.96 -11.17 -8.24
CA GLY A 1077 -6.20 -10.44 -7.96
C GLY A 1077 -6.38 -10.27 -6.46
N GLY A 1078 -6.57 -9.02 -6.00
CA GLY A 1078 -6.63 -8.69 -4.58
C GLY A 1078 -5.27 -8.75 -3.86
N GLY A 1079 -4.16 -8.72 -4.62
CA GLY A 1079 -2.81 -8.77 -4.05
C GLY A 1079 -2.52 -7.61 -3.10
N LYS A 1080 -1.81 -7.91 -2.01
CA LYS A 1080 -1.31 -6.92 -1.05
C LYS A 1080 -0.24 -6.04 -1.69
N ASP A 1081 -0.02 -4.87 -1.10
CA ASP A 1081 1.02 -3.94 -1.54
C ASP A 1081 2.44 -4.53 -1.43
N GLY A 1082 2.68 -5.43 -0.47
CA GLY A 1082 3.93 -6.14 -0.28
C GLY A 1082 3.72 -7.53 0.32
N CYS A 1083 4.74 -8.39 0.28
CA CYS A 1083 4.73 -9.65 1.02
C CYS A 1083 6.14 -10.12 1.43
N LEU A 1084 6.20 -10.97 2.46
CA LEU A 1084 7.34 -11.80 2.83
C LEU A 1084 6.82 -13.20 3.13
N GLU A 1085 7.21 -14.19 2.34
CA GLU A 1085 6.65 -15.54 2.42
C GLU A 1085 7.75 -16.60 2.30
N ARG A 1086 7.59 -17.73 3.00
CA ARG A 1086 8.55 -18.82 3.06
C ARG A 1086 7.96 -20.10 2.47
N VAL A 1087 8.65 -20.68 1.51
CA VAL A 1087 8.39 -22.03 1.02
C VAL A 1087 9.35 -22.99 1.72
N ARG A 1088 8.83 -24.04 2.36
CA ARG A 1088 9.65 -25.08 3.02
C ARG A 1088 9.15 -26.49 2.73
N TRP A 1089 10.05 -27.46 2.72
CA TRP A 1089 9.69 -28.87 2.60
C TRP A 1089 9.15 -29.38 3.94
N THR A 1090 8.04 -30.12 3.90
CA THR A 1090 7.36 -30.60 5.12
C THR A 1090 7.80 -32.00 5.57
N GLY A 1091 8.85 -32.56 4.96
CA GLY A 1091 9.38 -33.88 5.32
C GLY A 1091 8.58 -35.06 4.77
N THR A 1092 7.56 -34.82 3.94
CA THR A 1092 6.70 -35.88 3.40
C THR A 1092 7.24 -36.44 2.07
N ASP A 1093 6.89 -37.70 1.79
CA ASP A 1093 7.31 -38.46 0.61
C ASP A 1093 6.30 -38.42 -0.55
N LYS A 1094 5.31 -37.52 -0.48
CA LYS A 1094 4.32 -37.34 -1.55
C LYS A 1094 5.05 -37.03 -2.87
N PRO A 1095 4.77 -37.79 -3.95
CA PRO A 1095 5.43 -37.57 -5.23
C PRO A 1095 5.03 -36.20 -5.82
N ILE A 1096 6.02 -35.47 -6.33
CA ILE A 1096 5.84 -34.24 -7.11
C ILE A 1096 6.68 -34.29 -8.37
N LEU A 1097 6.29 -33.49 -9.38
CA LEU A 1097 7.14 -33.26 -10.53
C LEU A 1097 8.35 -32.44 -10.11
N LYS A 1098 9.56 -32.99 -10.30
CA LYS A 1098 10.83 -32.32 -9.96
C LYS A 1098 11.73 -32.06 -11.18
N GLY A 1099 11.38 -32.60 -12.35
CA GLY A 1099 12.14 -32.39 -13.58
C GLY A 1099 11.32 -32.74 -14.81
N ALA A 1100 11.58 -32.04 -15.90
CA ALA A 1100 11.00 -32.36 -17.20
C ALA A 1100 11.99 -32.02 -18.31
N ARG A 1101 12.11 -32.87 -19.32
CA ARG A 1101 13.01 -32.64 -20.46
C ARG A 1101 12.46 -33.20 -21.77
N VAL A 1102 12.99 -32.68 -22.87
CA VAL A 1102 12.74 -33.22 -24.21
C VAL A 1102 13.73 -34.36 -24.46
N VAL A 1103 13.28 -35.43 -25.12
CA VAL A 1103 14.12 -36.52 -25.62
C VAL A 1103 13.90 -36.73 -27.11
N HIS A 1104 14.67 -37.62 -27.74
CA HIS A 1104 14.68 -37.77 -29.20
C HIS A 1104 13.32 -38.11 -29.84
N ASP A 1105 12.43 -38.78 -29.11
CA ASP A 1105 11.13 -39.27 -29.57
C ASP A 1105 9.95 -38.79 -28.70
N GLY A 1106 10.17 -37.89 -27.75
CA GLY A 1106 9.11 -37.40 -26.88
C GLY A 1106 9.58 -36.48 -25.76
N VAL A 1107 8.94 -36.59 -24.60
CA VAL A 1107 9.31 -35.90 -23.37
C VAL A 1107 9.40 -36.87 -22.20
N GLU A 1108 10.16 -36.50 -21.17
CA GLU A 1108 10.25 -37.25 -19.92
C GLU A 1108 9.86 -36.36 -18.74
N PHE A 1109 9.04 -36.92 -17.83
CA PHE A 1109 8.69 -36.32 -16.54
C PHE A 1109 9.36 -37.09 -15.42
N GLU A 1110 10.20 -36.44 -14.62
CA GLU A 1110 10.89 -37.01 -13.47
C GLU A 1110 10.15 -36.63 -12.18
N PHE A 1111 9.65 -37.62 -11.45
CA PHE A 1111 8.96 -37.46 -10.18
C PHE A 1111 9.88 -37.73 -8.99
N SER A 1112 9.58 -37.13 -7.84
CA SER A 1112 10.32 -37.36 -6.58
C SER A 1112 10.09 -38.74 -5.96
N GLY A 1113 9.02 -39.42 -6.35
CA GLY A 1113 8.63 -40.73 -5.82
C GLY A 1113 7.79 -41.53 -6.82
N PRO A 1114 7.28 -42.70 -6.41
CA PRO A 1114 6.49 -43.57 -7.29
C PRO A 1114 5.18 -42.90 -7.72
N VAL A 1115 4.82 -43.10 -8.99
CA VAL A 1115 3.53 -42.70 -9.58
C VAL A 1115 2.68 -43.93 -9.86
N ASP A 1116 1.35 -43.80 -9.95
CA ASP A 1116 0.45 -44.90 -10.32
C ASP A 1116 0.81 -45.42 -11.72
N PRO A 1117 1.34 -46.66 -11.87
CA PRO A 1117 1.78 -47.16 -13.16
C PRO A 1117 0.62 -47.34 -14.17
N THR A 1118 -0.61 -47.55 -13.68
CA THR A 1118 -1.80 -47.70 -14.51
C THR A 1118 -2.18 -46.38 -15.16
N LEU A 1119 -2.15 -45.29 -14.38
CA LEU A 1119 -2.44 -43.96 -14.90
C LEU A 1119 -1.28 -43.44 -15.76
N ALA A 1120 -0.05 -43.58 -15.28
CA ALA A 1120 1.14 -43.06 -15.94
C ALA A 1120 1.53 -43.79 -17.24
N SER A 1121 1.09 -45.05 -17.42
CA SER A 1121 1.29 -45.78 -18.69
C SER A 1121 0.13 -45.59 -19.68
N ASN A 1122 -0.91 -44.83 -19.32
CA ASN A 1122 -2.06 -44.59 -20.19
C ASN A 1122 -1.85 -43.32 -21.03
N PRO A 1123 -1.62 -43.40 -22.35
CA PRO A 1123 -1.39 -42.23 -23.19
C PRO A 1123 -2.57 -41.26 -23.23
N ALA A 1124 -3.81 -41.71 -22.94
CA ALA A 1124 -4.98 -40.84 -22.88
C ALA A 1124 -4.98 -39.88 -21.67
N ARG A 1125 -4.06 -40.07 -20.71
CA ARG A 1125 -3.81 -39.15 -19.59
C ARG A 1125 -2.88 -38.00 -19.94
N PHE A 1126 -2.39 -37.96 -21.17
CA PHE A 1126 -1.52 -36.93 -21.68
C PHE A 1126 -2.14 -36.28 -22.91
N THR A 1127 -2.05 -34.96 -22.99
CA THR A 1127 -2.36 -34.21 -24.21
C THR A 1127 -1.19 -33.31 -24.53
N ALA A 1128 -0.92 -33.11 -25.82
CA ALA A 1128 0.19 -32.28 -26.26
C ALA A 1128 -0.25 -31.32 -27.37
N LYS A 1129 0.31 -30.11 -27.35
CA LYS A 1129 0.10 -29.08 -28.36
C LYS A 1129 1.36 -28.24 -28.55
N ARG A 1130 1.52 -27.60 -29.71
CA ARG A 1130 2.71 -26.81 -30.04
C ARG A 1130 2.42 -25.58 -30.90
N TRP A 1131 3.28 -24.58 -30.82
CA TRP A 1131 3.22 -23.40 -31.68
C TRP A 1131 4.54 -22.63 -31.69
N ASN A 1132 4.71 -21.77 -32.69
CA ASN A 1132 5.80 -20.79 -32.74
C ASN A 1132 5.28 -19.36 -32.52
N TYR A 1133 6.21 -18.47 -32.20
CA TYR A 1133 5.96 -17.05 -32.13
C TYR A 1133 6.63 -16.32 -33.30
N GLN A 1134 6.11 -15.15 -33.64
CA GLN A 1134 6.75 -14.21 -34.56
C GLN A 1134 7.52 -13.15 -33.77
N TRP A 1135 8.82 -13.07 -34.02
CA TRP A 1135 9.64 -11.99 -33.51
C TRP A 1135 9.51 -10.74 -34.39
N ALA A 1136 8.87 -9.71 -33.83
CA ALA A 1136 8.60 -8.47 -34.52
C ALA A 1136 8.46 -7.31 -33.52
N SER A 1137 8.47 -6.08 -34.03
CA SER A 1137 8.45 -4.87 -33.21
C SER A 1137 7.11 -4.58 -32.54
N ASN A 1138 6.02 -5.26 -32.93
CA ASN A 1138 4.72 -5.14 -32.30
C ASN A 1138 4.73 -5.74 -30.89
N TYR A 1139 3.71 -5.40 -30.10
CA TYR A 1139 3.58 -5.93 -28.75
C TYR A 1139 3.18 -7.41 -28.78
N GLY A 1140 4.05 -8.29 -28.28
CA GLY A 1140 3.83 -9.73 -28.21
C GLY A 1140 3.66 -10.41 -29.58
N SER A 1141 3.21 -11.67 -29.55
CA SER A 1141 2.91 -12.44 -30.75
C SER A 1141 1.66 -13.31 -30.56
N ALA A 1142 0.91 -13.49 -31.64
CA ALA A 1142 -0.03 -14.60 -31.73
C ALA A 1142 0.71 -15.95 -31.74
N HIS A 1143 -0.03 -17.04 -31.52
CA HIS A 1143 0.47 -18.40 -31.72
C HIS A 1143 0.40 -18.73 -33.22
N TYR A 1144 1.46 -19.30 -33.77
CA TYR A 1144 1.54 -19.68 -35.18
C TYR A 1144 1.73 -21.18 -35.35
N SER A 1145 0.95 -21.75 -36.26
CA SER A 1145 0.99 -23.16 -36.62
C SER A 1145 2.31 -23.52 -37.33
N LEU A 1146 2.84 -24.70 -37.00
CA LEU A 1146 3.95 -25.37 -37.67
C LEU A 1146 3.46 -26.25 -38.82
N ILE A 1147 2.21 -26.73 -38.76
CA ILE A 1147 1.58 -27.54 -39.82
C ILE A 1147 1.14 -26.65 -40.99
N GLU A 1148 0.62 -25.45 -40.69
CA GLU A 1148 0.21 -24.43 -41.67
C GLU A 1148 1.03 -23.13 -41.48
N PRO A 1149 2.27 -23.07 -41.99
CA PRO A 1149 3.15 -21.92 -41.77
C PRO A 1149 2.53 -20.58 -42.17
N GLY A 1150 2.55 -19.62 -41.25
CA GLY A 1150 1.98 -18.28 -41.43
C GLY A 1150 0.53 -18.14 -40.95
N MET A 1151 -0.16 -19.25 -40.65
CA MET A 1151 -1.49 -19.23 -40.05
C MET A 1151 -1.41 -19.16 -38.53
N LYS A 1152 -2.32 -18.39 -37.92
CA LYS A 1152 -2.46 -18.31 -36.46
C LYS A 1152 -3.13 -19.58 -35.95
N GLY A 1153 -2.58 -20.19 -34.90
CA GLY A 1153 -3.13 -21.40 -34.30
C GLY A 1153 -2.13 -22.16 -33.44
N GLU A 1154 -2.65 -23.12 -32.70
CA GLU A 1154 -1.90 -24.12 -31.94
C GLU A 1154 -2.14 -25.48 -32.59
N ASP A 1155 -1.06 -26.23 -32.86
CA ASP A 1155 -1.16 -27.55 -33.47
C ASP A 1155 -1.28 -28.62 -32.37
N PRO A 1156 -2.27 -29.53 -32.44
CA PRO A 1156 -2.25 -30.71 -31.59
C PRO A 1156 -1.06 -31.60 -31.96
N VAL A 1157 -0.47 -32.25 -30.96
CA VAL A 1157 0.57 -33.26 -31.13
C VAL A 1157 0.04 -34.57 -30.55
N LYS A 1158 -0.04 -35.61 -31.38
CA LYS A 1158 -0.54 -36.91 -30.93
C LYS A 1158 0.45 -37.58 -29.98
N VAL A 1159 -0.06 -38.01 -28.82
CA VAL A 1159 0.68 -38.90 -27.89
C VAL A 1159 0.54 -40.35 -28.39
N GLU A 1160 1.66 -41.02 -28.66
CA GLU A 1160 1.68 -42.40 -29.15
C GLU A 1160 1.63 -43.41 -27.99
N THR A 1161 2.52 -43.26 -27.01
CA THR A 1161 2.66 -44.16 -25.87
C THR A 1161 3.17 -43.42 -24.64
N ALA A 1162 2.83 -43.90 -23.45
CA ALA A 1162 3.47 -43.50 -22.19
C ALA A 1162 4.04 -44.73 -21.48
N GLN A 1163 5.25 -44.63 -20.93
CA GLN A 1163 5.94 -45.73 -20.26
C GLN A 1163 6.59 -45.25 -18.97
N VAL A 1164 6.45 -46.02 -17.89
CA VAL A 1164 7.09 -45.74 -16.61
C VAL A 1164 8.42 -46.50 -16.52
N VAL A 1165 9.50 -45.78 -16.23
CA VAL A 1165 10.84 -46.32 -15.98
C VAL A 1165 11.34 -45.74 -14.65
N GLY A 1166 11.28 -46.52 -13.57
CA GLY A 1166 11.57 -46.00 -12.23
C GLY A 1166 10.55 -44.94 -11.80
N TYR A 1167 11.01 -43.72 -11.51
CA TYR A 1167 10.17 -42.54 -11.21
C TYR A 1167 10.05 -41.58 -12.40
N THR A 1168 10.44 -42.04 -13.59
CA THR A 1168 10.34 -41.26 -14.82
C THR A 1168 9.21 -41.80 -15.68
N VAL A 1169 8.40 -40.89 -16.23
CA VAL A 1169 7.39 -41.21 -17.24
C VAL A 1169 7.86 -40.69 -18.59
N HIS A 1170 8.17 -41.60 -19.52
CA HIS A 1170 8.51 -41.28 -20.90
C HIS A 1170 7.24 -41.24 -21.74
N VAL A 1171 6.94 -40.08 -22.31
CA VAL A 1171 5.77 -39.83 -23.16
C VAL A 1171 6.25 -39.64 -24.58
N ARG A 1172 6.01 -40.64 -25.42
CA ARG A 1172 6.37 -40.63 -26.83
C ARG A 1172 5.34 -39.86 -27.65
N LEU A 1173 5.82 -38.93 -28.47
CA LEU A 1173 5.00 -38.08 -29.33
C LEU A 1173 5.12 -38.56 -30.79
N GLU A 1174 4.12 -38.26 -31.62
CA GLU A 1174 4.16 -38.62 -33.06
C GLU A 1174 5.38 -38.01 -33.77
N ASP A 1175 5.78 -36.82 -33.35
CA ASP A 1175 7.04 -36.19 -33.71
C ASP A 1175 7.48 -35.13 -32.68
N VAL A 1176 8.80 -34.96 -32.56
CA VAL A 1176 9.44 -33.87 -31.80
C VAL A 1176 10.14 -32.95 -32.79
N ARG A 1177 9.87 -31.65 -32.68
CA ARG A 1177 10.44 -30.62 -33.58
C ARG A 1177 11.03 -29.48 -32.76
N VAL A 1178 11.95 -28.75 -33.38
CA VAL A 1178 12.36 -27.43 -32.89
C VAL A 1178 11.14 -26.51 -32.93
N VAL A 1179 10.77 -25.97 -31.77
CA VAL A 1179 9.55 -25.19 -31.58
C VAL A 1179 9.70 -24.26 -30.37
N ASN A 1180 9.13 -23.05 -30.45
CA ASN A 1180 9.19 -22.10 -29.35
C ASN A 1180 8.40 -22.60 -28.14
N GLN A 1181 7.23 -23.19 -28.37
CA GLN A 1181 6.43 -23.82 -27.32
C GLN A 1181 5.94 -25.21 -27.71
N LEU A 1182 6.23 -26.18 -26.86
CA LEU A 1182 5.53 -27.45 -26.74
C LEU A 1182 4.90 -27.49 -25.34
N VAL A 1183 3.60 -27.78 -25.25
CA VAL A 1183 2.90 -27.94 -23.97
C VAL A 1183 2.43 -29.38 -23.87
N VAL A 1184 2.71 -30.01 -22.74
CA VAL A 1184 2.20 -31.34 -22.42
C VAL A 1184 1.46 -31.28 -21.10
N THR A 1185 0.16 -31.57 -21.14
CA THR A 1185 -0.69 -31.70 -19.96
C THR A 1185 -0.71 -33.15 -19.52
N TYR A 1186 -0.70 -33.38 -18.21
CA TYR A 1186 -0.85 -34.72 -17.62
C TYR A 1186 -1.91 -34.72 -16.51
N ASP A 1187 -2.61 -35.84 -16.37
CA ASP A 1187 -3.53 -36.13 -15.26
C ASP A 1187 -3.28 -37.56 -14.73
N LEU A 1188 -2.49 -37.66 -13.67
CA LEU A 1188 -2.11 -38.90 -13.02
C LEU A 1188 -2.83 -39.10 -11.68
N GLY A 1189 -3.94 -38.39 -11.45
CA GLY A 1189 -4.73 -38.44 -10.21
C GLY A 1189 -4.95 -37.08 -9.55
N GLN A 1190 -5.68 -37.07 -8.43
CA GLN A 1190 -6.21 -35.83 -7.81
C GLN A 1190 -5.13 -34.78 -7.51
N GLU A 1191 -3.95 -35.19 -7.02
CA GLU A 1191 -2.85 -34.31 -6.63
C GLU A 1191 -1.69 -34.24 -7.66
N LEU A 1192 -1.66 -35.14 -8.65
CA LEU A 1192 -0.61 -35.21 -9.69
C LEU A 1192 -1.18 -34.91 -11.08
N LYS A 1193 -1.54 -33.65 -11.29
CA LYS A 1193 -1.99 -33.14 -12.59
C LYS A 1193 -1.37 -31.77 -12.84
N GLY A 1194 -1.07 -31.46 -14.09
CA GLY A 1194 -0.42 -30.20 -14.42
C GLY A 1194 -0.16 -30.02 -15.92
N GLU A 1195 0.29 -28.82 -16.26
CA GLU A 1195 0.77 -28.47 -17.60
C GLU A 1195 2.25 -28.13 -17.52
N VAL A 1196 3.03 -28.72 -18.43
CA VAL A 1196 4.46 -28.47 -18.55
C VAL A 1196 4.74 -27.82 -19.89
N PHE A 1197 5.41 -26.68 -19.83
CA PHE A 1197 5.74 -25.85 -20.98
C PHE A 1197 7.21 -26.05 -21.32
N PHE A 1198 7.49 -26.45 -22.54
CA PHE A 1198 8.83 -26.69 -23.07
C PHE A 1198 9.15 -25.69 -24.16
N THR A 1199 10.40 -25.24 -24.20
CA THR A 1199 10.99 -24.64 -25.40
C THR A 1199 11.99 -25.62 -25.97
N VAL A 1200 11.89 -25.91 -27.27
CA VAL A 1200 12.73 -26.90 -27.93
C VAL A 1200 13.60 -26.19 -28.96
N ASN A 1201 14.79 -25.78 -28.55
CA ASN A 1201 15.76 -25.16 -29.46
C ASN A 1201 16.59 -26.21 -30.23
N ARG A 1202 16.66 -27.44 -29.71
CA ARG A 1202 17.28 -28.60 -30.34
C ARG A 1202 16.55 -29.88 -29.96
N VAL A 1203 16.37 -30.79 -30.93
CA VAL A 1203 15.93 -32.16 -30.64
C VAL A 1203 17.16 -33.00 -30.26
N PRO A 1204 17.21 -33.60 -29.06
CA PRO A 1204 18.32 -34.46 -28.67
C PRO A 1204 18.50 -35.64 -29.63
N SER A 1205 19.75 -36.02 -29.89
CA SER A 1205 20.03 -37.23 -30.67
C SER A 1205 19.60 -38.48 -29.91
N GLN A 1206 19.20 -39.53 -30.63
CA GLN A 1206 18.91 -40.83 -30.02
C GLN A 1206 20.14 -41.35 -29.26
N THR A 1207 20.10 -41.27 -27.94
CA THR A 1207 21.05 -41.94 -27.07
C THR A 1207 20.67 -43.42 -27.04
N LEU A 1208 21.51 -44.28 -27.64
CA LEU A 1208 21.40 -45.72 -27.43
C LEU A 1208 21.46 -45.97 -25.90
N PRO A 1209 20.60 -46.84 -25.34
CA PRO A 1209 20.56 -47.06 -23.89
C PRO A 1209 21.93 -47.48 -23.38
N ARG A 1210 22.38 -46.87 -22.27
CA ARG A 1210 23.51 -47.34 -21.49
C ARG A 1210 23.11 -48.54 -20.65
#